data_AF-A0A6S6S720-F1
#
_entry.id   AF-A0A6S6S720-F1
#
_cell.length_a   1.000
_cell.length_b   1.000
_cell.length_c   1.000
_cell.angle_alpha   90.00
_cell.angle_beta   90.00
_cell.angle_gamma   90.00
#
_symmetry.space_group_name_H-M   'P 1'
#
loop_
_entity.id
_entity.type
_entity.pdbx_description
1 polymer ?
#
loop_
_entity_poly.entity_id
_entity_poly.type
_entity_poly.pdbx_seq_one_letter_code
_entity_poly.pdbx_strand_id
1 'polypeptide(L)'
;MATQEQQVKLRELEKKIHLYKTRITDAQQKSRPDIERIWVSELKIVERKRQVLKEEISNNTRSTIEPSPATDIPNAERQLRQIDNQIAYIKKKITIHQERGEMTAAAKQTALLENLERQRKTLLPTPPPPLPSHISSTPKTIKRLNAEIAHANKMISEYKKFNSPKANEWIGKKFQLEAQRDRLLAEQPTPIPPPLPITRPPPATIVDTAIDINKQIRIIDLELTHADKMIREYQKFHSPKVNQWIQRKNELLARRARITGHATPSMTNPANDLDIQRRLQVILLELAHADKMIREYQKYNSPKVQEWIDKRNDLLAERAFLQGNEVPSTTPNTQPQPIDREAIKARIVEYNRQAQNADKLMRIELQRGNHQQAIAYKEQRDFFNLEVKKLTASLNSTHTITPVTPSQPDNVPTLPVIGNPSAQERNIANRYLHDRHYSHEHVYRDLINLLTQQTQYRYLAHAKDTLFDITQANQLPPRGTTINMAFVRDCFKIRTSDIQLEGYTINDTIFNTPFPTDFDKSIDRINTVVGEAPPLKHFSLLAHRDAIQLIPVDTNIARHNSQYAGAKLSNITIRNLNINSEGPLQGLFASDGCFENIHLENIHIQTASQHQIAILGMLSGTLSLSSTRVQPIHVNLLPLRLGGGRNIYINSFSEDSLYQYGQVNSGNSNAIINDNRLQMNKRGKYYQDFSMEDFFASLRRADPNTHILDQIEFAAETAGRLFKEI
;
A
#
# COMPACT_ATOMS: atom_id res chain seq x y z
N MET A 1 -19.30 -44.86 -10.49
CA MET A 1 -20.39 -44.03 -11.08
C MET A 1 -20.00 -42.55 -10.98
N ALA A 2 -20.32 -41.74 -12.00
CA ALA A 2 -20.09 -40.28 -11.94
C ALA A 2 -20.90 -39.64 -10.81
N THR A 3 -20.36 -38.66 -10.11
CA THR A 3 -21.13 -37.94 -9.09
C THR A 3 -22.24 -37.11 -9.76
N GLN A 4 -23.35 -36.88 -9.05
CA GLN A 4 -24.45 -36.04 -9.54
C GLN A 4 -23.94 -34.65 -9.97
N GLU A 5 -22.98 -34.10 -9.23
CA GLU A 5 -22.31 -32.84 -9.55
C GLU A 5 -21.53 -32.89 -10.88
N GLN A 6 -20.77 -33.97 -11.13
CA GLN A 6 -20.05 -34.15 -12.39
C GLN A 6 -20.99 -34.24 -13.59
N GLN A 7 -22.15 -34.88 -13.43
CA GLN A 7 -23.17 -34.93 -14.48
C GLN A 7 -23.81 -33.56 -14.75
N VAL A 8 -24.06 -32.76 -13.71
CA VAL A 8 -24.57 -31.39 -13.87
C VAL A 8 -23.56 -30.53 -14.62
N LYS A 9 -22.28 -30.56 -14.22
CA LYS A 9 -21.19 -29.84 -14.91
C LYS A 9 -21.06 -30.25 -16.37
N LEU A 10 -21.20 -31.54 -16.68
CA LEU A 10 -21.15 -32.03 -18.05
C LEU A 10 -22.29 -31.46 -18.91
N ARG A 11 -23.53 -31.46 -18.39
CA ARG A 11 -24.69 -30.87 -19.08
C ARG A 11 -24.54 -29.37 -19.32
N GLU A 12 -23.96 -28.63 -18.37
CA GLU A 12 -23.69 -27.20 -18.53
C GLU A 12 -22.68 -26.92 -19.64
N LEU A 13 -21.61 -27.70 -19.71
CA LEU A 13 -20.61 -27.58 -20.79
C LEU A 13 -21.23 -27.89 -22.15
N GLU A 14 -22.13 -28.89 -22.23
CA GLU A 14 -22.86 -29.22 -23.46
C GLU A 14 -23.80 -28.09 -23.90
N LYS A 15 -24.52 -27.45 -22.97
CA LYS A 15 -25.33 -26.25 -23.26
C LYS A 15 -24.48 -25.10 -23.81
N LYS A 16 -23.30 -24.85 -23.23
CA LYS A 16 -22.38 -23.79 -23.69
C LYS A 16 -21.82 -24.10 -25.08
N ILE A 17 -21.46 -25.35 -25.37
CA ILE A 17 -21.02 -25.77 -26.71
C ILE A 17 -22.10 -25.51 -27.75
N HIS A 18 -23.36 -25.86 -27.45
CA HIS A 18 -24.47 -25.59 -28.35
C HIS A 18 -24.65 -24.08 -28.61
N LEU A 19 -24.66 -23.27 -27.55
CA LEU A 19 -24.75 -21.81 -27.65
C LEU A 19 -23.64 -21.20 -28.52
N TYR A 20 -22.39 -21.63 -28.35
CA TYR A 20 -21.27 -21.11 -29.14
C TYR A 20 -21.33 -21.54 -30.59
N LYS A 21 -21.78 -22.76 -30.89
CA LYS A 21 -22.04 -23.18 -32.27
C LYS A 21 -23.10 -22.29 -32.94
N THR A 22 -24.21 -22.00 -32.24
CA THR A 22 -25.25 -21.08 -32.76
C THR A 22 -24.69 -19.69 -33.04
N ARG A 23 -23.85 -19.15 -32.14
CA ARG A 23 -23.22 -17.82 -32.32
C ARG A 23 -22.22 -17.79 -33.47
N ILE A 24 -21.48 -18.86 -33.70
CA ILE A 24 -20.59 -19.00 -34.85
C ILE A 24 -21.41 -18.96 -36.14
N THR A 25 -22.51 -19.72 -36.22
CA THR A 25 -23.40 -19.71 -37.39
C THR A 25 -24.01 -18.32 -37.64
N ASP A 26 -24.47 -17.63 -36.59
CA ASP A 26 -24.99 -16.25 -36.71
C ASP A 26 -23.91 -15.26 -37.21
N ALA A 27 -22.67 -15.39 -36.71
CA ALA A 27 -21.55 -14.56 -37.15
C ALA A 27 -21.20 -14.82 -38.63
N GLN A 28 -21.24 -16.08 -39.06
CA GLN A 28 -21.02 -16.48 -40.46
C GLN A 28 -22.13 -15.93 -41.38
N GLN A 29 -23.41 -16.04 -40.97
CA GLN A 29 -24.54 -15.51 -41.72
C GLN A 29 -24.49 -13.98 -41.87
N LYS A 30 -23.93 -13.28 -40.89
CA LYS A 30 -23.77 -11.82 -40.89
C LYS A 30 -22.43 -11.35 -41.47
N SER A 31 -21.61 -12.24 -42.02
CA SER A 31 -20.29 -11.91 -42.58
C SER A 31 -19.37 -11.17 -41.59
N ARG A 32 -19.31 -11.62 -40.33
CA ARG A 32 -18.50 -11.03 -39.25
C ARG A 32 -17.33 -11.95 -38.83
N PRO A 33 -16.22 -11.98 -39.58
CA PRO A 33 -15.12 -12.95 -39.40
C PRO A 33 -14.25 -12.69 -38.15
N ASP A 34 -14.30 -11.47 -37.61
CA ASP A 34 -13.69 -11.07 -36.36
C ASP A 34 -14.44 -11.66 -35.15
N ILE A 35 -15.78 -11.61 -35.17
CA ILE A 35 -16.61 -12.22 -34.12
C ILE A 35 -16.61 -13.74 -34.21
N GLU A 36 -16.62 -14.29 -35.42
CA GLU A 36 -16.48 -15.73 -35.65
C GLU A 36 -15.20 -16.28 -34.99
N ARG A 37 -14.06 -15.62 -35.20
CA ARG A 37 -12.78 -16.01 -34.60
C ARG A 37 -12.82 -16.06 -33.07
N ILE A 38 -13.50 -15.11 -32.43
CA ILE A 38 -13.68 -15.08 -30.98
C ILE A 38 -14.48 -16.31 -30.52
N TRP A 39 -15.64 -16.57 -31.13
CA TRP A 39 -16.48 -17.69 -30.71
C TRP A 39 -15.87 -19.06 -31.01
N VAL A 40 -15.11 -19.20 -32.10
CA VAL A 40 -14.35 -20.42 -32.40
C VAL A 40 -13.29 -20.69 -31.32
N SER A 41 -12.61 -19.64 -30.83
CA SER A 41 -11.65 -19.78 -29.73
C SER A 41 -12.32 -20.25 -28.44
N GLU A 42 -13.44 -19.61 -28.05
CA GLU A 42 -14.20 -19.98 -26.85
C GLU A 42 -14.77 -21.40 -26.94
N LEU A 43 -15.26 -21.82 -28.11
CA LEU A 43 -15.72 -23.18 -28.37
C LEU A 43 -14.62 -24.22 -28.10
N LYS A 44 -13.40 -23.99 -28.61
CA LYS A 44 -12.25 -24.89 -28.37
C LYS A 44 -11.92 -25.05 -26.90
N ILE A 45 -12.01 -23.96 -26.12
CA ILE A 45 -11.75 -23.98 -24.67
C ILE A 45 -12.79 -24.85 -23.96
N VAL A 46 -14.08 -24.65 -24.26
CA VAL A 46 -15.16 -25.41 -23.62
C VAL A 46 -15.14 -26.88 -24.03
N GLU A 47 -14.84 -27.20 -25.30
CA GLU A 47 -14.69 -28.58 -25.76
C GLU A 47 -13.54 -29.30 -25.04
N ARG A 48 -12.41 -28.61 -24.79
CA ARG A 48 -11.31 -29.17 -24.00
C ARG A 48 -11.72 -29.44 -22.56
N LYS A 49 -12.45 -28.52 -21.92
CA LYS A 49 -12.97 -28.73 -20.55
C LYS A 49 -13.93 -29.93 -20.50
N ARG A 50 -14.81 -30.08 -21.50
CA ARG A 50 -15.70 -31.25 -21.62
C ARG A 50 -14.91 -32.54 -21.72
N GLN A 51 -13.84 -32.56 -22.52
CA GLN A 51 -13.01 -33.74 -22.73
C GLN A 51 -12.31 -34.18 -21.44
N VAL A 52 -11.69 -33.24 -20.72
CA VAL A 52 -11.06 -33.52 -19.41
C VAL A 52 -12.06 -34.08 -18.42
N LEU A 53 -13.26 -33.50 -18.31
CA LEU A 53 -14.30 -33.98 -17.40
C LEU A 53 -14.79 -35.40 -17.78
N LYS A 54 -14.89 -35.71 -19.08
CA LYS A 54 -15.22 -37.08 -19.54
C LYS A 54 -14.13 -38.08 -19.19
N GLU A 55 -12.86 -37.70 -19.32
CA GLU A 55 -11.72 -38.54 -18.92
C GLU A 55 -11.71 -38.79 -17.40
N GLU A 56 -11.98 -37.77 -16.58
CA GLU A 56 -12.11 -37.91 -15.13
C GLU A 56 -13.25 -38.87 -14.74
N ILE A 57 -14.43 -38.71 -15.35
CA ILE A 57 -15.57 -39.62 -15.12
C ILE A 57 -15.21 -41.06 -15.51
N SER A 58 -14.52 -41.24 -16.64
CA SER A 58 -14.07 -42.56 -17.12
C SER A 58 -13.07 -43.21 -16.16
N ASN A 59 -12.07 -42.45 -15.70
CA ASN A 59 -11.05 -42.94 -14.77
C ASN A 59 -11.64 -43.32 -13.41
N ASN A 60 -12.59 -42.53 -12.89
CA ASN A 60 -13.30 -42.86 -11.65
C ASN A 60 -14.17 -44.11 -11.78
N THR A 61 -14.70 -44.37 -12.99
CA THR A 61 -15.51 -45.57 -13.26
C THR A 61 -14.64 -46.82 -13.39
N ARG A 62 -13.44 -46.72 -14.00
CA ARG A 62 -12.47 -47.83 -14.02
C ARG A 62 -11.94 -48.21 -12.64
N SER A 63 -11.79 -47.23 -11.74
CA SER A 63 -11.36 -47.49 -10.36
C SER A 63 -12.39 -48.25 -9.51
N THR A 64 -13.64 -48.41 -9.98
CA THR A 64 -14.73 -49.04 -9.20
C THR A 64 -15.13 -50.43 -9.72
N ILE A 65 -14.49 -50.95 -10.78
CA ILE A 65 -14.83 -52.25 -11.38
C ILE A 65 -13.59 -53.16 -11.37
N GLU A 66 -13.09 -53.47 -10.17
CA GLU A 66 -12.40 -54.73 -9.90
C GLU A 66 -12.80 -55.15 -8.48
N PRO A 67 -13.63 -56.20 -8.30
CA PRO A 67 -13.79 -56.82 -6.99
C PRO A 67 -12.53 -57.64 -6.73
N SER A 68 -11.53 -57.01 -6.11
CA SER A 68 -10.37 -57.72 -5.57
C SER A 68 -10.71 -58.24 -4.17
N PRO A 69 -10.40 -59.51 -3.85
CA PRO A 69 -10.79 -60.15 -2.60
C PRO A 69 -10.18 -59.44 -1.39
N ALA A 70 -10.97 -59.36 -0.32
CA ALA A 70 -10.64 -58.76 0.96
C ALA A 70 -9.20 -59.10 1.41
N THR A 71 -8.31 -58.13 1.26
CA THR A 71 -7.03 -58.07 1.95
C THR A 71 -6.87 -56.66 2.47
N ASP A 72 -6.66 -56.54 3.78
CA ASP A 72 -6.39 -55.30 4.50
C ASP A 72 -5.12 -54.64 3.96
N ILE A 73 -5.28 -53.80 2.92
CA ILE A 73 -4.21 -52.93 2.46
C ILE A 73 -4.14 -51.74 3.44
N PRO A 74 -3.02 -51.53 4.15
CA PRO A 74 -2.89 -50.44 5.11
C PRO A 74 -3.13 -49.07 4.45
N ASN A 75 -3.81 -48.16 5.15
CA ASN A 75 -4.12 -46.79 4.71
C ASN A 75 -2.90 -46.05 4.10
N ALA A 76 -1.69 -46.36 4.58
CA ALA A 76 -0.43 -45.83 4.07
C ALA A 76 -0.14 -46.18 2.60
N GLU A 77 -0.49 -47.38 2.13
CA GLU A 77 -0.26 -47.75 0.71
C GLU A 77 -1.21 -47.03 -0.24
N ARG A 78 -2.46 -46.76 0.17
CA ARG A 78 -3.39 -45.94 -0.62
C ARG A 78 -2.89 -44.52 -0.74
N GLN A 79 -2.42 -43.95 0.37
CA GLN A 79 -1.83 -42.61 0.38
C GLN A 79 -0.56 -42.54 -0.48
N LEU A 80 0.30 -43.57 -0.43
CA LEU A 80 1.51 -43.63 -1.24
C LEU A 80 1.19 -43.66 -2.74
N ARG A 81 0.22 -44.48 -3.18
CA ARG A 81 -0.26 -44.51 -4.57
C ARG A 81 -0.85 -43.16 -5.02
N GLN A 82 -1.57 -42.48 -4.14
CA GLN A 82 -2.12 -41.16 -4.44
C GLN A 82 -1.02 -40.11 -4.67
N ILE A 83 0.01 -40.11 -3.81
CA ILE A 83 1.16 -39.21 -3.96
C ILE A 83 1.96 -39.54 -5.23
N ASP A 84 2.16 -40.81 -5.56
CA ASP A 84 2.85 -41.22 -6.79
C ASP A 84 2.14 -40.74 -8.05
N ASN A 85 0.81 -40.81 -8.08
CA ASN A 85 0.01 -40.27 -9.19
C ASN A 85 0.14 -38.75 -9.31
N GLN A 86 0.16 -38.04 -8.18
CA GLN A 86 0.36 -36.58 -8.16
C GLN A 86 1.76 -36.20 -8.66
N ILE A 87 2.81 -36.91 -8.23
CA ILE A 87 4.19 -36.71 -8.69
C ILE A 87 4.27 -36.87 -10.21
N ALA A 88 3.68 -37.93 -10.77
CA ALA A 88 3.68 -38.17 -12.21
C ALA A 88 3.00 -37.03 -12.99
N TYR A 89 1.85 -36.54 -12.49
CA TYR A 89 1.13 -35.43 -13.10
C TYR A 89 1.93 -34.12 -13.08
N ILE A 90 2.56 -33.79 -11.94
CA ILE A 90 3.37 -32.57 -11.81
C ILE A 90 4.61 -32.63 -12.71
N LYS A 91 5.28 -33.78 -12.82
CA LYS A 91 6.40 -33.97 -13.76
C LYS A 91 5.98 -33.67 -15.21
N LYS A 92 4.81 -34.14 -15.64
CA LYS A 92 4.28 -33.85 -16.98
C LYS A 92 4.01 -32.34 -17.19
N LYS A 93 3.51 -31.63 -16.17
CA LYS A 93 3.30 -30.18 -16.23
C LYS A 93 4.61 -29.40 -16.32
N ILE A 94 5.64 -29.81 -15.58
CA ILE A 94 6.97 -29.18 -15.65
C ILE A 94 7.48 -29.24 -17.09
N THR A 95 7.41 -30.42 -17.74
CA THR A 95 7.81 -30.59 -19.14
C THR A 95 7.03 -29.65 -20.08
N ILE A 96 5.69 -29.59 -19.95
CA ILE A 96 4.85 -28.70 -20.78
C ILE A 96 5.24 -27.22 -20.61
N HIS A 97 5.51 -26.76 -19.40
CA HIS A 97 5.91 -25.37 -19.16
C HIS A 97 7.31 -25.08 -19.69
N GLN A 98 8.23 -26.03 -19.59
CA GLN A 98 9.58 -25.93 -20.15
C GLN A 98 9.55 -25.85 -21.68
N GLU A 99 8.77 -26.71 -22.34
CA GLU A 99 8.57 -26.71 -23.80
C GLU A 99 7.98 -25.39 -24.32
N ARG A 100 7.22 -24.67 -23.48
CA ARG A 100 6.61 -23.37 -23.81
C ARG A 100 7.46 -22.15 -23.46
N GLY A 101 8.64 -22.35 -22.86
CA GLY A 101 9.48 -21.24 -22.37
C GLY A 101 8.92 -20.52 -21.12
N GLU A 102 7.94 -21.11 -20.43
CA GLU A 102 7.29 -20.54 -19.24
C GLU A 102 8.10 -20.83 -17.96
N MET A 103 9.35 -20.32 -17.89
CA MET A 103 10.32 -20.71 -16.84
C MET A 103 9.83 -20.46 -15.40
N THR A 104 9.07 -19.39 -15.17
CA THR A 104 8.50 -19.10 -13.85
C THR A 104 7.42 -20.11 -13.45
N ALA A 105 6.60 -20.57 -14.40
CA ALA A 105 5.59 -21.58 -14.15
C ALA A 105 6.22 -22.95 -13.91
N ALA A 106 7.25 -23.30 -14.69
CA ALA A 106 8.04 -24.52 -14.48
C ALA A 106 8.68 -24.52 -13.07
N ALA A 107 9.29 -23.42 -12.64
CA ALA A 107 9.90 -23.30 -11.32
C ALA A 107 8.88 -23.52 -10.17
N LYS A 108 7.66 -22.99 -10.30
CA LYS A 108 6.59 -23.22 -9.32
C LYS A 108 6.18 -24.69 -9.24
N GLN A 109 6.06 -25.36 -10.39
CA GLN A 109 5.73 -26.79 -10.43
C GLN A 109 6.87 -27.66 -9.86
N THR A 110 8.14 -27.27 -10.07
CA THR A 110 9.29 -27.94 -9.46
C THR A 110 9.27 -27.86 -7.93
N ALA A 111 8.94 -26.70 -7.34
CA ALA A 111 8.83 -26.57 -5.89
C ALA A 111 7.72 -27.45 -5.29
N LEU A 112 6.59 -27.60 -6.02
CA LEU A 112 5.51 -28.50 -5.61
C LEU A 112 5.93 -29.97 -5.69
N LEU A 113 6.68 -30.35 -6.72
CA LEU A 113 7.24 -31.69 -6.86
C LEU A 113 8.13 -32.07 -5.67
N GLU A 114 9.02 -31.16 -5.25
CA GLU A 114 9.90 -31.39 -4.08
C GLU A 114 9.10 -31.64 -2.79
N ASN A 115 7.98 -30.95 -2.60
CA ASN A 115 7.14 -31.14 -1.42
C ASN A 115 6.43 -32.53 -1.44
N LEU A 116 5.88 -32.91 -2.59
CA LEU A 116 5.27 -34.24 -2.76
C LEU A 116 6.29 -35.37 -2.58
N GLU A 117 7.52 -35.21 -3.07
CA GLU A 117 8.60 -36.19 -2.86
C GLU A 117 9.01 -36.30 -1.37
N ARG A 118 8.94 -35.22 -0.59
CA ARG A 118 9.13 -35.27 0.87
C ARG A 118 8.00 -36.03 1.56
N GLN A 119 6.75 -35.77 1.20
CA GLN A 119 5.59 -36.48 1.76
C GLN A 119 5.62 -37.97 1.39
N ARG A 120 5.99 -38.31 0.15
CA ARG A 120 6.23 -39.69 -0.28
C ARG A 120 7.25 -40.39 0.62
N LYS A 121 8.35 -39.72 0.93
CA LYS A 121 9.42 -40.25 1.77
C LYS A 121 8.97 -40.53 3.21
N THR A 122 8.03 -39.76 3.76
CA THR A 122 7.48 -40.00 5.11
C THR A 122 6.52 -41.18 5.17
N LEU A 123 5.96 -41.61 4.05
CA LEU A 123 5.02 -42.74 3.97
C LEU A 123 5.68 -44.06 3.60
N LEU A 124 6.94 -44.04 3.15
CA LEU A 124 7.71 -45.27 2.92
C LEU A 124 8.03 -45.92 4.28
N PRO A 125 7.77 -47.22 4.46
CA PRO A 125 8.10 -47.91 5.70
C PRO A 125 9.61 -47.81 5.94
N THR A 126 9.99 -47.28 7.10
CA THR A 126 11.39 -47.27 7.52
C THR A 126 11.87 -48.71 7.67
N PRO A 127 13.03 -49.09 7.12
CA PRO A 127 13.59 -50.42 7.32
C PRO A 127 13.71 -50.71 8.82
N PRO A 128 13.50 -51.97 9.25
CA PRO A 128 13.56 -52.32 10.66
C PRO A 128 14.92 -51.90 11.24
N PRO A 129 14.95 -51.31 12.45
CA PRO A 129 16.19 -50.88 13.06
C PRO A 129 17.07 -52.11 13.34
N PRO A 130 18.39 -52.05 13.10
CA PRO A 130 19.30 -53.06 13.62
C PRO A 130 19.20 -53.09 15.15
N LEU A 131 19.29 -54.29 15.73
CA LEU A 131 19.18 -54.54 17.17
C LEU A 131 20.05 -53.58 18.01
N PRO A 132 19.57 -53.21 19.22
CA PRO A 132 20.18 -52.16 20.01
C PRO A 132 21.51 -52.61 20.64
N SER A 133 22.62 -52.08 20.12
CA SER A 133 23.86 -51.98 20.88
C SER A 133 23.85 -50.66 21.66
N HIS A 134 23.63 -50.75 22.97
CA HIS A 134 23.89 -49.68 23.92
C HIS A 134 25.39 -49.29 23.88
N ILE A 135 25.72 -48.19 23.18
CA ILE A 135 26.94 -47.42 23.44
C ILE A 135 26.62 -45.93 23.26
N SER A 136 26.72 -45.18 24.36
CA SER A 136 26.78 -43.72 24.44
C SER A 136 27.48 -43.08 23.22
N SER A 137 26.70 -42.51 22.29
CA SER A 137 27.21 -41.84 21.08
C SER A 137 27.23 -40.32 21.17
N THR A 138 26.73 -39.72 22.25
CA THR A 138 26.65 -38.25 22.43
C THR A 138 27.98 -37.54 22.16
N PRO A 139 29.14 -38.03 22.64
CA PRO A 139 30.44 -37.43 22.32
C PRO A 139 30.83 -37.56 20.84
N LYS A 140 30.51 -38.69 20.19
CA LYS A 140 30.80 -38.91 18.76
C LYS A 140 29.92 -38.02 17.87
N THR A 141 28.66 -37.84 18.23
CA THR A 141 27.72 -36.96 17.53
C THR A 141 28.12 -35.49 17.66
N ILE A 142 28.51 -35.04 18.85
CA ILE A 142 29.01 -33.68 19.06
C ILE A 142 30.30 -33.44 18.26
N LYS A 143 31.23 -34.41 18.25
CA LYS A 143 32.46 -34.33 17.44
C LYS A 143 32.15 -34.20 15.94
N ARG A 144 31.17 -34.96 15.43
CA ARG A 144 30.70 -34.87 14.04
C ARG A 144 30.09 -33.50 13.73
N LEU A 145 29.21 -32.99 14.59
CA LEU A 145 28.59 -31.67 14.40
C LEU A 145 29.64 -30.54 14.37
N ASN A 146 30.67 -30.62 15.23
CA ASN A 146 31.77 -29.66 15.20
C ASN A 146 32.54 -29.69 13.87
N ALA A 147 32.76 -30.88 13.29
CA ALA A 147 33.39 -31.01 11.97
C ALA A 147 32.52 -30.42 10.84
N GLU A 148 31.20 -30.64 10.90
CA GLU A 148 30.25 -30.08 9.93
C GLU A 148 30.14 -28.55 10.04
N ILE A 149 30.19 -27.98 11.26
CA ILE A 149 30.25 -26.53 11.49
C ILE A 149 31.54 -25.94 10.93
N ALA A 150 32.69 -26.61 11.12
CA ALA A 150 33.97 -26.19 10.56
C ALA A 150 33.94 -26.19 9.01
N HIS A 151 33.35 -27.22 8.40
CA HIS A 151 33.14 -27.28 6.96
C HIS A 151 32.23 -26.14 6.46
N ALA A 152 31.13 -25.84 7.17
CA ALA A 152 30.26 -24.72 6.81
C ALA A 152 31.01 -23.38 6.85
N ASN A 153 31.85 -23.13 7.86
CA ASN A 153 32.70 -21.94 7.93
C ASN A 153 33.66 -21.84 6.74
N LYS A 154 34.26 -22.97 6.32
CA LYS A 154 35.12 -23.03 5.13
C LYS A 154 34.35 -22.60 3.87
N MET A 155 33.16 -23.17 3.64
CA MET A 155 32.34 -22.83 2.47
C MET A 155 31.87 -21.37 2.46
N ILE A 156 31.52 -20.82 3.62
CA ILE A 156 31.16 -19.40 3.75
C ILE A 156 32.34 -18.51 3.31
N SER A 157 33.56 -18.85 3.75
CA SER A 157 34.77 -18.10 3.38
C SER A 157 35.05 -18.20 1.88
N GLU A 158 34.97 -19.40 1.30
CA GLU A 158 35.17 -19.60 -0.14
C GLU A 158 34.15 -18.83 -0.98
N TYR A 159 32.85 -18.91 -0.66
CA TYR A 159 31.82 -18.20 -1.43
C TYR A 159 31.85 -16.69 -1.25
N LYS A 160 32.29 -16.19 -0.08
CA LYS A 160 32.47 -14.75 0.12
C LYS A 160 33.58 -14.16 -0.74
N LYS A 161 34.66 -14.92 -1.02
CA LYS A 161 35.72 -14.46 -1.94
C LYS A 161 35.21 -14.14 -3.34
N PHE A 162 34.15 -14.82 -3.78
CA PHE A 162 33.54 -14.65 -5.09
C PHE A 162 32.23 -13.84 -5.06
N ASN A 163 31.91 -13.20 -3.92
CA ASN A 163 30.66 -12.47 -3.72
C ASN A 163 29.39 -13.27 -4.09
N SER A 164 29.42 -14.59 -3.85
CA SER A 164 28.38 -15.51 -4.28
C SER A 164 27.19 -15.52 -3.32
N PRO A 165 25.92 -15.49 -3.79
CA PRO A 165 24.73 -15.60 -2.94
C PRO A 165 24.66 -16.93 -2.17
N LYS A 166 25.39 -17.97 -2.61
CA LYS A 166 25.54 -19.24 -1.87
C LYS A 166 26.14 -19.08 -0.47
N ALA A 167 26.86 -17.99 -0.20
CA ALA A 167 27.35 -17.69 1.14
C ALA A 167 26.20 -17.60 2.17
N ASN A 168 25.04 -17.06 1.78
CA ASN A 168 23.88 -16.92 2.67
C ASN A 168 23.22 -18.26 2.99
N GLU A 169 23.19 -19.18 2.02
CA GLU A 169 22.69 -20.54 2.23
C GLU A 169 23.55 -21.30 3.26
N TRP A 170 24.88 -21.20 3.14
CA TRP A 170 25.80 -21.82 4.10
C TRP A 170 25.78 -21.16 5.49
N ILE A 171 25.50 -19.85 5.58
CA ILE A 171 25.23 -19.17 6.85
C ILE A 171 23.99 -19.77 7.54
N GLY A 172 22.91 -20.01 6.79
CA GLY A 172 21.72 -20.67 7.32
C GLY A 172 21.99 -22.10 7.80
N LYS A 173 22.73 -22.90 7.01
CA LYS A 173 23.12 -24.27 7.39
C LYS A 173 23.98 -24.32 8.64
N LYS A 174 24.94 -23.40 8.79
CA LYS A 174 25.76 -23.28 10.01
C LYS A 174 24.90 -23.06 11.24
N PHE A 175 23.93 -22.15 11.18
CA PHE A 175 23.05 -21.84 12.31
C PHE A 175 22.24 -23.06 12.78
N GLN A 176 21.75 -23.87 11.84
CA GLN A 176 21.04 -25.12 12.15
C GLN A 176 21.94 -26.13 12.87
N LEU A 177 23.19 -26.30 12.40
CA LEU A 177 24.15 -27.22 13.01
C LEU A 177 24.56 -26.77 14.42
N GLU A 178 24.74 -25.46 14.65
CA GLU A 178 25.02 -24.89 15.97
C GLU A 178 23.86 -25.14 16.95
N ALA A 179 22.62 -24.89 16.52
CA ALA A 179 21.44 -25.16 17.35
C ALA A 179 21.30 -26.65 17.71
N GLN A 180 21.62 -27.57 16.79
CA GLN A 180 21.59 -29.00 17.05
C GLN A 180 22.67 -29.43 18.05
N ARG A 181 23.88 -28.88 17.94
CA ARG A 181 24.96 -29.13 18.89
C ARG A 181 24.59 -28.65 20.29
N ASP A 182 24.01 -27.46 20.40
CA ASP A 182 23.68 -26.85 21.69
C ASP A 182 22.56 -27.61 22.42
N ARG A 183 21.60 -28.18 21.68
CA ARG A 183 20.60 -29.11 22.24
C ARG A 183 21.24 -30.36 22.86
N LEU A 184 22.17 -30.99 22.14
CA LEU A 184 22.88 -32.19 22.63
C LEU A 184 23.80 -31.89 23.81
N LEU A 185 24.32 -30.67 23.91
CA LEU A 185 25.09 -30.23 25.09
C LEU A 185 24.18 -29.99 26.30
N ALA A 186 22.98 -29.44 26.08
CA ALA A 186 21.99 -29.22 27.14
C ALA A 186 21.40 -30.52 27.71
N GLU A 187 21.38 -31.60 26.92
CA GLU A 187 20.92 -32.93 27.32
C GLU A 187 21.97 -33.73 28.12
N GLN A 188 23.19 -33.21 28.33
CA GLN A 188 24.15 -33.89 29.20
C GLN A 188 23.73 -33.76 30.67
N PRO A 189 23.61 -34.87 31.42
CA PRO A 189 23.25 -34.82 32.83
C PRO A 189 24.31 -34.06 33.61
N THR A 190 23.89 -33.05 34.37
CA THR A 190 24.75 -32.35 35.32
C THR A 190 25.24 -33.33 36.40
N PRO A 191 26.54 -33.36 36.73
CA PRO A 191 27.06 -34.23 37.79
C PRO A 191 26.34 -33.97 39.10
N ILE A 192 25.80 -35.03 39.72
CA ILE A 192 25.16 -34.98 41.03
C ILE A 192 26.24 -34.66 42.09
N PRO A 193 26.09 -33.62 42.91
CA PRO A 193 27.02 -33.36 44.01
C PRO A 193 26.87 -34.42 45.12
N PRO A 194 27.95 -34.83 45.80
CA PRO A 194 27.90 -35.86 46.84
C PRO A 194 27.03 -35.43 48.04
N PRO A 195 26.40 -36.38 48.75
CA PRO A 195 25.45 -36.08 49.82
C PRO A 195 26.16 -35.59 51.09
N LEU A 196 25.66 -34.52 51.69
CA LEU A 196 26.07 -34.04 53.01
C LEU A 196 25.02 -34.38 54.10
N PRO A 197 25.43 -34.55 55.37
CA PRO A 197 24.62 -35.12 56.44
C PRO A 197 23.66 -34.11 57.09
N ILE A 198 22.60 -34.65 57.68
CA ILE A 198 21.53 -33.98 58.42
C ILE A 198 22.05 -33.44 59.78
N THR A 199 21.77 -32.17 60.13
CA THR A 199 21.17 -31.72 61.42
C THR A 199 21.00 -30.18 61.53
N ARG A 200 19.77 -29.76 61.93
CA ARG A 200 19.27 -28.55 62.66
C ARG A 200 19.56 -27.07 62.22
N PRO A 201 18.62 -26.11 62.46
CA PRO A 201 18.68 -24.68 62.05
C PRO A 201 19.05 -23.72 63.22
N PRO A 202 19.08 -22.37 63.05
CA PRO A 202 19.71 -21.50 62.02
C PRO A 202 20.76 -20.52 62.65
N PRO A 203 21.50 -19.68 61.88
CA PRO A 203 21.06 -18.29 61.67
C PRO A 203 21.43 -17.62 60.31
N ALA A 204 20.58 -16.67 59.90
CA ALA A 204 20.79 -15.50 59.04
C ALA A 204 21.47 -15.64 57.66
N THR A 205 20.63 -15.69 56.62
CA THR A 205 20.96 -15.53 55.19
C THR A 205 21.12 -14.05 54.82
N ILE A 206 22.34 -13.61 54.48
CA ILE A 206 22.61 -12.30 53.81
C ILE A 206 23.43 -12.48 52.51
N VAL A 207 24.01 -13.66 52.25
CA VAL A 207 24.94 -13.86 51.12
C VAL A 207 24.22 -14.20 49.80
N ASP A 208 23.04 -14.83 49.83
CA ASP A 208 22.36 -15.29 48.60
C ASP A 208 21.74 -14.18 47.75
N THR A 209 21.33 -13.06 48.36
CA THR A 209 20.73 -11.91 47.64
C THR A 209 21.74 -11.15 46.79
N ALA A 210 23.00 -11.07 47.21
CA ALA A 210 24.06 -10.40 46.46
C ALA A 210 24.49 -11.19 45.21
N ILE A 211 24.46 -12.53 45.30
CA ILE A 211 24.76 -13.42 44.17
C ILE A 211 23.67 -13.31 43.09
N ASP A 212 22.40 -13.20 43.48
CA ASP A 212 21.30 -13.06 42.52
C ASP A 212 21.26 -11.69 41.83
N ILE A 213 21.55 -10.59 42.55
CA ILE A 213 21.65 -9.25 41.96
C ILE A 213 22.75 -9.17 40.89
N ASN A 214 23.93 -9.71 41.17
CA ASN A 214 25.04 -9.72 40.21
C ASN A 214 24.73 -10.55 38.96
N LYS A 215 24.00 -11.66 39.12
CA LYS A 215 23.53 -12.48 38.00
C LYS A 215 22.54 -11.71 37.12
N GLN A 216 21.61 -10.98 37.72
CA GLN A 216 20.63 -10.16 37.00
C GLN A 216 21.31 -8.99 36.24
N ILE A 217 22.30 -8.32 36.85
CA ILE A 217 23.08 -7.27 36.19
C ILE A 217 23.82 -7.82 34.97
N ARG A 218 24.47 -8.99 35.11
CA ARG A 218 25.21 -9.63 34.02
C ARG A 218 24.31 -10.00 32.83
N ILE A 219 23.07 -10.43 33.09
CA ILE A 219 22.08 -10.72 32.03
C ILE A 219 21.70 -9.43 31.30
N ILE A 220 21.44 -8.34 32.04
CA ILE A 220 21.08 -7.05 31.44
C ILE A 220 22.22 -6.49 30.59
N ASP A 221 23.48 -6.61 31.02
CA ASP A 221 24.65 -6.15 30.27
C ASP A 221 24.84 -6.92 28.94
N LEU A 222 24.52 -8.23 28.93
CA LEU A 222 24.50 -9.04 27.71
C LEU A 222 23.38 -8.59 26.76
N GLU A 223 22.18 -8.32 27.28
CA GLU A 223 21.06 -7.81 26.48
C GLU A 223 21.33 -6.41 25.91
N LEU A 224 21.98 -5.53 26.69
CA LEU A 224 22.42 -4.20 26.22
C LEU A 224 23.42 -4.31 25.06
N THR A 225 24.40 -5.20 25.19
CA THR A 225 25.38 -5.48 24.12
C THR A 225 24.71 -6.00 22.86
N HIS A 226 23.69 -6.86 23.01
CA HIS A 226 22.90 -7.36 21.89
C HIS A 226 22.09 -6.23 21.23
N ALA A 227 21.42 -5.38 22.01
CA ALA A 227 20.67 -4.24 21.49
C ALA A 227 21.57 -3.30 20.68
N ASP A 228 22.77 -2.97 21.17
CA ASP A 228 23.74 -2.14 20.45
C ASP A 228 24.22 -2.78 19.14
N LYS A 229 24.41 -4.10 19.13
CA LYS A 229 24.72 -4.83 17.90
C LYS A 229 23.59 -4.72 16.88
N MET A 230 22.33 -4.90 17.31
CA MET A 230 21.17 -4.85 16.42
C MET A 230 20.90 -3.44 15.90
N ILE A 231 21.10 -2.40 16.72
CA ILE A 231 21.03 -0.99 16.27
C ILE A 231 22.02 -0.76 15.14
N ARG A 232 23.30 -1.14 15.33
CA ARG A 232 24.34 -0.98 14.29
C ARG A 232 24.03 -1.76 13.01
N GLU A 233 23.58 -3.01 13.13
CA GLU A 233 23.23 -3.82 11.97
C GLU A 233 22.03 -3.24 11.20
N TYR A 234 20.96 -2.83 11.89
CA TYR A 234 19.78 -2.28 11.23
C TYR A 234 19.97 -0.85 10.68
N GLN A 235 20.86 -0.06 11.30
CA GLN A 235 21.25 1.26 10.79
C GLN A 235 21.93 1.16 9.42
N LYS A 236 22.75 0.14 9.16
CA LYS A 236 23.38 -0.08 7.85
C LYS A 236 22.36 -0.20 6.71
N PHE A 237 21.15 -0.65 7.01
CA PHE A 237 20.09 -0.92 6.03
C PHE A 237 18.92 0.08 6.11
N HIS A 238 19.03 1.19 6.84
CA HIS A 238 17.95 2.18 7.04
C HIS A 238 16.62 1.56 7.51
N SER A 239 16.69 0.49 8.31
CA SER A 239 15.50 -0.26 8.73
C SER A 239 14.71 0.49 9.82
N PRO A 240 13.38 0.56 9.75
CA PRO A 240 12.55 1.16 10.81
C PRO A 240 12.65 0.42 12.15
N LYS A 241 13.19 -0.81 12.15
CA LYS A 241 13.46 -1.58 13.38
C LYS A 241 14.52 -0.95 14.29
N VAL A 242 15.30 0.02 13.81
CA VAL A 242 16.26 0.77 14.64
C VAL A 242 15.57 1.40 15.85
N ASN A 243 14.38 1.99 15.67
CA ASN A 243 13.64 2.65 16.75
C ASN A 243 13.17 1.67 17.84
N GLN A 244 12.76 0.46 17.43
CA GLN A 244 12.35 -0.60 18.37
C GLN A 244 13.54 -1.06 19.25
N TRP A 245 14.73 -1.17 18.67
CA TRP A 245 15.93 -1.55 19.42
C TRP A 245 16.47 -0.43 20.32
N ILE A 246 16.31 0.84 19.91
CA ILE A 246 16.59 2.00 20.78
C ILE A 246 15.66 1.99 22.00
N GLN A 247 14.36 1.77 21.79
CA GLN A 247 13.39 1.67 22.89
C GLN A 247 13.77 0.53 23.85
N ARG A 248 14.07 -0.67 23.32
CA ARG A 248 14.49 -1.82 24.13
C ARG A 248 15.76 -1.54 24.93
N LYS A 249 16.74 -0.84 24.35
CA LYS A 249 17.96 -0.42 25.05
C LYS A 249 17.64 0.48 26.25
N ASN A 250 16.73 1.44 26.09
CA ASN A 250 16.34 2.37 27.17
C ASN A 250 15.62 1.65 28.31
N GLU A 251 14.75 0.68 28.00
CA GLU A 251 14.09 -0.16 29.00
C GLU A 251 15.11 -0.98 29.83
N LEU A 252 16.14 -1.51 29.18
CA LEU A 252 17.21 -2.25 29.83
C LEU A 252 18.08 -1.37 30.73
N LEU A 253 18.38 -0.14 30.30
CA LEU A 253 19.09 0.84 31.12
C LEU A 253 18.28 1.23 32.37
N ALA A 254 16.96 1.47 32.21
CA ALA A 254 16.07 1.75 33.33
C ALA A 254 15.97 0.56 34.30
N ARG A 255 15.91 -0.68 33.77
CA ARG A 255 15.93 -1.89 34.59
C ARG A 255 17.24 -2.05 35.35
N ARG A 256 18.38 -1.77 34.72
CA ARG A 256 19.71 -1.79 35.36
C ARG A 256 19.78 -0.80 36.51
N ALA A 257 19.33 0.44 36.30
CA ALA A 257 19.34 1.50 37.32
C ALA A 257 18.51 1.14 38.57
N ARG A 258 17.34 0.51 38.37
CA ARG A 258 16.49 0.01 39.48
C ARG A 258 17.19 -1.07 40.31
N ILE A 259 17.95 -1.95 39.66
CA ILE A 259 18.65 -3.06 40.34
C ILE A 259 19.91 -2.57 41.07
N THR A 260 20.61 -1.56 40.54
CA THR A 260 21.85 -1.04 41.15
C THR A 260 21.62 0.01 42.23
N GLY A 261 20.37 0.28 42.63
CA GLY A 261 20.04 1.23 43.70
C GLY A 261 20.50 2.67 43.46
N HIS A 262 20.78 3.03 42.20
CA HIS A 262 21.13 4.40 41.86
C HIS A 262 19.84 5.21 41.77
N ALA A 263 19.63 6.11 42.73
CA ALA A 263 18.53 7.05 42.71
C ALA A 263 18.56 7.86 41.41
N THR A 264 17.48 7.76 40.63
CA THR A 264 17.22 8.69 39.53
C THR A 264 17.19 10.11 40.10
N PRO A 265 17.97 11.07 39.57
CA PRO A 265 17.89 12.44 40.02
C PRO A 265 16.46 12.95 39.78
N SER A 266 15.87 13.54 40.81
CA SER A 266 14.65 14.31 40.74
C SER A 266 14.79 15.37 39.65
N MET A 267 14.07 15.20 38.54
CA MET A 267 14.01 16.16 37.44
C MET A 267 12.55 16.45 37.09
N THR A 268 12.27 17.74 36.99
CA THR A 268 11.02 18.35 36.54
C THR A 268 10.63 17.85 35.15
N ASN A 269 9.36 17.46 34.99
CA ASN A 269 8.62 17.15 33.76
C ASN A 269 9.36 16.36 32.64
N PRO A 270 9.55 15.03 32.78
CA PRO A 270 10.39 14.19 31.91
C PRO A 270 9.89 13.97 30.47
N ALA A 271 8.63 14.31 30.17
CA ALA A 271 8.10 14.15 28.82
C ALA A 271 8.71 15.16 27.84
N ASN A 272 8.92 16.41 28.27
CA ASN A 272 9.46 17.46 27.41
C ASN A 272 10.97 17.29 27.16
N ASP A 273 11.75 16.94 28.19
CA ASP A 273 13.20 16.79 28.04
C ASP A 273 13.58 15.59 27.16
N LEU A 274 12.83 14.49 27.24
CA LEU A 274 13.07 13.33 26.39
C LEU A 274 12.75 13.61 24.92
N ASP A 275 11.70 14.39 24.65
CA ASP A 275 11.32 14.76 23.28
C ASP A 275 12.27 15.83 22.69
N ILE A 276 12.76 16.77 23.51
CA ILE A 276 13.83 17.70 23.11
C ILE A 276 15.11 16.93 22.74
N GLN A 277 15.53 15.96 23.56
CA GLN A 277 16.73 15.15 23.27
C GLN A 277 16.56 14.30 22.01
N ARG A 278 15.37 13.71 21.79
CA ARG A 278 15.05 12.99 20.54
C ARG A 278 15.12 13.91 19.33
N ARG A 279 14.54 15.11 19.41
CA ARG A 279 14.55 16.07 18.31
C ARG A 279 15.96 16.56 18.00
N LEU A 280 16.78 16.86 19.01
CA LEU A 280 18.18 17.22 18.84
C LEU A 280 18.99 16.12 18.12
N GLN A 281 18.75 14.85 18.44
CA GLN A 281 19.43 13.73 17.79
C GLN A 281 19.03 13.61 16.30
N VAL A 282 17.77 13.86 15.96
CA VAL A 282 17.30 13.89 14.57
C VAL A 282 17.92 15.05 13.81
N ILE A 283 17.93 16.26 14.39
CA ILE A 283 18.51 17.46 13.76
C ILE A 283 20.00 17.24 13.41
N LEU A 284 20.77 16.55 14.26
CA LEU A 284 22.18 16.24 13.97
C LEU A 284 22.35 15.32 12.75
N LEU A 285 21.46 14.34 12.57
CA LEU A 285 21.48 13.47 11.40
C LEU A 285 21.08 14.22 10.12
N GLU A 286 20.08 15.09 10.22
CA GLU A 286 19.62 15.93 9.10
C GLU A 286 20.67 16.95 8.68
N LEU A 287 21.40 17.55 9.63
CA LEU A 287 22.53 18.44 9.35
C LEU A 287 23.66 17.71 8.59
N ALA A 288 24.03 16.52 9.05
CA ALA A 288 25.05 15.71 8.37
C ALA A 288 24.64 15.32 6.94
N HIS A 289 23.35 15.06 6.73
CA HIS A 289 22.80 14.80 5.41
C HIS A 289 22.82 16.05 4.52
N ALA A 290 22.41 17.20 5.05
CA ALA A 290 22.45 18.46 4.32
C ALA A 290 23.88 18.82 3.86
N ASP A 291 24.86 18.71 4.75
CA ASP A 291 26.27 18.93 4.42
C ASP A 291 26.79 17.96 3.32
N LYS A 292 26.33 16.71 3.34
CA LYS A 292 26.66 15.74 2.29
C LYS A 292 26.06 16.16 0.94
N MET A 293 24.80 16.56 0.91
CA MET A 293 24.11 16.96 -0.32
C MET A 293 24.69 18.25 -0.90
N ILE A 294 25.07 19.22 -0.07
CA ILE A 294 25.79 20.43 -0.51
C ILE A 294 27.05 20.02 -1.25
N ARG A 295 27.91 19.17 -0.66
CA ARG A 295 29.14 18.70 -1.31
C ARG A 295 28.90 17.96 -2.63
N GLU A 296 27.89 17.08 -2.68
CA GLU A 296 27.59 16.33 -3.90
C GLU A 296 27.07 17.25 -5.02
N TYR A 297 26.15 18.16 -4.72
CA TYR A 297 25.59 19.06 -5.74
C TYR A 297 26.56 20.16 -6.17
N GLN A 298 27.47 20.57 -5.30
CA GLN A 298 28.49 21.57 -5.60
C GLN A 298 29.50 21.05 -6.64
N LYS A 299 29.76 19.74 -6.70
CA LYS A 299 30.59 19.12 -7.77
C LYS A 299 30.03 19.36 -9.18
N TYR A 300 28.72 19.58 -9.30
CA TYR A 300 28.02 19.71 -10.58
C TYR A 300 27.49 21.13 -10.85
N ASN A 301 27.88 22.15 -10.06
CA ASN A 301 27.31 23.50 -10.12
C ASN A 301 25.76 23.52 -10.14
N SER A 302 25.13 22.59 -9.41
CA SER A 302 23.69 22.45 -9.42
C SER A 302 23.02 23.61 -8.65
N PRO A 303 21.91 24.19 -9.15
CA PRO A 303 21.15 25.21 -8.42
C PRO A 303 20.56 24.70 -7.10
N LYS A 304 20.49 23.37 -6.90
CA LYS A 304 20.06 22.75 -5.65
C LYS A 304 20.99 23.01 -4.46
N VAL A 305 22.22 23.49 -4.69
CA VAL A 305 23.15 23.84 -3.60
C VAL A 305 22.53 24.87 -2.66
N GLN A 306 21.82 25.88 -3.18
CA GLN A 306 21.21 26.92 -2.36
C GLN A 306 20.08 26.37 -1.47
N GLU A 307 19.22 25.50 -2.03
CA GLU A 307 18.13 24.84 -1.30
C GLU A 307 18.65 24.06 -0.06
N TRP A 308 19.78 23.35 -0.22
CA TRP A 308 20.38 22.60 0.89
C TRP A 308 21.12 23.49 1.90
N ILE A 309 21.63 24.66 1.48
CA ILE A 309 22.19 25.66 2.39
C ILE A 309 21.08 26.25 3.27
N ASP A 310 19.94 26.61 2.67
CA ASP A 310 18.80 27.19 3.39
C ASP A 310 18.27 26.18 4.43
N LYS A 311 18.06 24.93 4.02
CA LYS A 311 17.67 23.83 4.93
C LYS A 311 18.66 23.61 6.08
N ARG A 312 19.95 23.71 5.82
CA ARG A 312 21.00 23.59 6.86
C ARG A 312 20.89 24.73 7.88
N ASN A 313 20.61 25.95 7.44
CA ASN A 313 20.47 27.11 8.32
C ASN A 313 19.21 27.01 9.19
N ASP A 314 18.09 26.53 8.63
CA ASP A 314 16.85 26.28 9.39
C ASP A 314 17.08 25.26 10.53
N LEU A 315 17.79 24.17 10.24
CA LEU A 315 18.14 23.14 11.23
C LEU A 315 19.08 23.68 12.33
N LEU A 316 19.99 24.59 11.98
CA LEU A 316 20.86 25.25 12.97
C LEU A 316 20.08 26.20 13.88
N ALA A 317 19.11 26.93 13.32
CA ALA A 317 18.22 27.80 14.08
C ALA A 317 17.31 27.01 15.04
N GLU A 318 16.72 25.92 14.55
CA GLU A 318 15.91 25.01 15.37
C GLU A 318 16.74 24.38 16.50
N ARG A 319 17.98 23.96 16.20
CA ARG A 319 18.91 23.47 17.22
C ARG A 319 19.21 24.52 18.29
N ALA A 320 19.50 25.76 17.89
CA ALA A 320 19.82 26.83 18.84
C ALA A 320 18.63 27.11 19.77
N PHE A 321 17.42 27.15 19.21
CA PHE A 321 16.17 27.29 19.96
C PHE A 321 15.98 26.17 21.00
N LEU A 322 16.15 24.91 20.59
CA LEU A 322 16.01 23.76 21.49
C LEU A 322 17.10 23.66 22.57
N GLN A 323 18.25 24.31 22.36
CA GLN A 323 19.34 24.36 23.33
C GLN A 323 19.25 25.55 24.30
N GLY A 324 18.18 26.37 24.21
CA GLY A 324 18.02 27.55 25.05
C GLY A 324 19.06 28.65 24.77
N ASN A 325 19.75 28.57 23.63
CA ASN A 325 20.64 29.64 23.19
C ASN A 325 19.78 30.74 22.59
N GLU A 326 19.89 31.96 23.10
CA GLU A 326 19.32 33.14 22.44
C GLU A 326 19.90 33.24 21.03
N VAL A 327 19.05 33.02 20.04
CA VAL A 327 19.37 33.35 18.65
C VAL A 327 19.53 34.88 18.62
N PRO A 328 20.68 35.44 18.18
CA PRO A 328 20.77 36.88 18.01
C PRO A 328 19.63 37.33 17.09
N SER A 329 18.75 38.16 17.61
CA SER A 329 17.54 38.58 16.91
C SER A 329 17.92 39.39 15.67
N THR A 330 18.03 38.73 14.53
CA THR A 330 17.76 39.37 13.24
C THR A 330 16.33 39.01 12.86
N THR A 331 15.37 39.50 13.65
CA THR A 331 13.96 39.56 13.22
C THR A 331 13.83 40.86 12.43
N PRO A 332 13.68 40.84 11.09
CA PRO A 332 13.22 42.01 10.38
C PRO A 332 11.76 42.19 10.75
N ASN A 333 11.46 43.26 11.46
CA ASN A 333 10.12 43.75 11.73
C ASN A 333 9.39 43.89 10.38
N THR A 334 8.54 42.92 10.03
CA THR A 334 7.83 42.88 8.75
C THR A 334 6.48 43.57 8.91
N GLN A 335 6.50 44.89 9.01
CA GLN A 335 5.52 45.63 8.22
C GLN A 335 5.82 45.31 6.74
N PRO A 336 4.81 45.14 5.86
CA PRO A 336 5.06 44.97 4.44
C PRO A 336 5.79 46.22 3.96
N GLN A 337 7.12 46.11 3.85
CA GLN A 337 7.93 47.12 3.18
C GLN A 337 7.36 47.25 1.78
N PRO A 338 7.15 48.48 1.29
CA PRO A 338 6.71 48.69 -0.08
C PRO A 338 7.63 47.87 -0.98
N ILE A 339 7.03 47.07 -1.87
CA ILE A 339 7.76 46.26 -2.84
C ILE A 339 8.79 47.17 -3.51
N ASP A 340 10.07 46.95 -3.23
CA ASP A 340 11.15 47.73 -3.80
C ASP A 340 11.22 47.40 -5.30
N ARG A 341 10.49 48.19 -6.08
CA ARG A 341 10.37 48.02 -7.54
C ARG A 341 11.74 48.14 -8.20
N GLU A 342 12.67 48.91 -7.63
CA GLU A 342 14.04 49.03 -8.15
C GLU A 342 14.84 47.76 -7.86
N ALA A 343 14.69 47.14 -6.68
CA ALA A 343 15.26 45.81 -6.42
C ALA A 343 14.71 44.74 -7.37
N ILE A 344 13.40 44.75 -7.66
CA ILE A 344 12.79 43.80 -8.62
C ILE A 344 13.33 44.03 -10.04
N LYS A 345 13.43 45.28 -10.49
CA LYS A 345 14.02 45.62 -11.80
C LYS A 345 15.48 45.18 -11.88
N ALA A 346 16.29 45.44 -10.85
CA ALA A 346 17.68 45.00 -10.79
C ALA A 346 17.79 43.47 -10.87
N ARG A 347 16.88 42.75 -10.21
CA ARG A 347 16.82 41.28 -10.26
C ARG A 347 16.45 40.76 -11.65
N ILE A 348 15.52 41.43 -12.35
CA ILE A 348 15.17 41.10 -13.74
C ILE A 348 16.37 41.27 -14.67
N VAL A 349 17.11 42.38 -14.55
CA VAL A 349 18.32 42.62 -15.35
C VAL A 349 19.36 41.53 -15.11
N GLU A 350 19.58 41.15 -13.86
CA GLU A 350 20.55 40.11 -13.51
C GLU A 350 20.14 38.73 -14.06
N TYR A 351 18.88 38.32 -13.90
CA TYR A 351 18.43 37.05 -14.47
C TYR A 351 18.44 37.03 -16.00
N ASN A 352 18.15 38.16 -16.66
CA ASN A 352 18.34 38.26 -18.11
C ASN A 352 19.81 38.09 -18.51
N ARG A 353 20.75 38.69 -17.77
CA ARG A 353 22.20 38.51 -18.00
C ARG A 353 22.62 37.05 -17.83
N GLN A 354 22.10 36.38 -16.80
CA GLN A 354 22.38 34.97 -16.55
C GLN A 354 21.76 34.05 -17.62
N ALA A 355 20.55 34.34 -18.10
CA ALA A 355 19.92 33.64 -19.21
C ALA A 355 20.74 33.76 -20.50
N GLN A 356 21.23 34.96 -20.82
CA GLN A 356 22.09 35.20 -21.98
C GLN A 356 23.44 34.46 -21.88
N ASN A 357 24.05 34.43 -20.69
CA ASN A 357 25.28 33.69 -20.47
C ASN A 357 25.06 32.17 -20.63
N ALA A 358 23.96 31.63 -20.09
CA ALA A 358 23.60 30.23 -20.26
C ALA A 358 23.34 29.88 -21.75
N ASP A 359 22.67 30.75 -22.52
CA ASP A 359 22.49 30.54 -23.96
C ASP A 359 23.82 30.56 -24.73
N LYS A 360 24.73 31.47 -24.36
CA LYS A 360 26.08 31.52 -24.94
C LYS A 360 26.86 30.23 -24.68
N LEU A 361 26.84 29.73 -23.44
CA LEU A 361 27.51 28.49 -23.06
C LEU A 361 26.87 27.27 -23.74
N MET A 362 25.53 27.23 -23.84
CA MET A 362 24.82 26.21 -24.61
C MET A 362 25.32 26.14 -26.06
N ARG A 363 25.45 27.28 -26.73
CA ARG A 363 25.95 27.33 -28.12
C ARG A 363 27.40 26.87 -28.25
N ILE A 364 28.27 27.24 -27.31
CA ILE A 364 29.67 26.79 -27.26
C ILE A 364 29.74 25.25 -27.13
N GLU A 365 28.94 24.66 -26.25
CA GLU A 365 28.92 23.21 -26.05
C GLU A 365 28.31 22.46 -27.25
N LEU A 366 27.30 23.04 -27.92
CA LEU A 366 26.79 22.51 -29.19
C LEU A 366 27.87 22.51 -30.28
N GLN A 367 28.67 23.57 -30.39
CA GLN A 367 29.79 23.62 -31.34
C GLN A 367 30.90 22.60 -31.02
N ARG A 368 31.06 22.25 -29.74
CA ARG A 368 31.98 21.21 -29.26
C ARG A 368 31.45 19.78 -29.40
N GLY A 369 30.20 19.60 -29.86
CA GLY A 369 29.54 18.28 -29.93
C GLY A 369 29.13 17.72 -28.56
N ASN A 370 29.17 18.52 -27.49
CA ASN A 370 28.84 18.10 -26.14
C ASN A 370 27.35 18.32 -25.84
N HIS A 371 26.51 17.44 -26.38
CA HIS A 371 25.05 17.56 -26.29
C HIS A 371 24.51 17.51 -24.85
N GLN A 372 25.13 16.73 -23.97
CA GLN A 372 24.70 16.64 -22.56
C GLN A 372 24.90 17.97 -21.82
N GLN A 373 26.07 18.59 -21.97
CA GLN A 373 26.34 19.88 -21.33
C GLN A 373 25.50 21.01 -21.94
N ALA A 374 25.23 20.95 -23.25
CA ALA A 374 24.30 21.87 -23.90
C ALA A 374 22.87 21.76 -23.34
N ILE A 375 22.39 20.55 -23.03
CA ILE A 375 21.08 20.36 -22.37
C ILE A 375 21.06 21.02 -20.99
N ALA A 376 22.10 20.84 -20.18
CA ALA A 376 22.19 21.48 -18.87
C ALA A 376 22.15 23.02 -18.95
N TYR A 377 22.87 23.62 -19.92
CA TYR A 377 22.83 25.07 -20.13
C TYR A 377 21.48 25.56 -20.69
N LYS A 378 20.79 24.75 -21.50
CA LYS A 378 19.44 25.04 -21.94
C LYS A 378 18.46 25.10 -20.76
N GLU A 379 18.52 24.12 -19.86
CA GLU A 379 17.68 24.09 -18.65
C GLU A 379 17.94 25.30 -17.75
N GLN A 380 19.21 25.69 -17.59
CA GLN A 380 19.60 26.87 -16.83
C GLN A 380 19.07 28.17 -17.45
N ARG A 381 19.14 28.31 -18.78
CA ARG A 381 18.54 29.44 -19.51
C ARG A 381 17.02 29.51 -19.30
N ASP A 382 16.34 28.38 -19.44
CA ASP A 382 14.88 28.30 -19.34
C ASP A 382 14.40 28.63 -17.91
N PHE A 383 15.18 28.25 -16.87
CA PHE A 383 14.95 28.65 -15.49
C PHE A 383 14.99 30.18 -15.30
N PHE A 384 16.06 30.85 -15.77
CA PHE A 384 16.18 32.30 -15.62
C PHE A 384 15.10 33.08 -16.38
N ASN A 385 14.72 32.62 -17.57
CA ASN A 385 13.61 33.21 -18.33
C ASN A 385 12.27 33.11 -17.57
N LEU A 386 12.03 32.01 -16.85
CA LEU A 386 10.83 31.84 -16.03
C LEU A 386 10.81 32.82 -14.84
N GLU A 387 11.94 32.99 -14.16
CA GLU A 387 12.06 33.93 -13.04
C GLU A 387 11.87 35.39 -13.48
N VAL A 388 12.42 35.76 -14.64
CA VAL A 388 12.13 37.07 -15.27
C VAL A 388 10.63 37.24 -15.48
N LYS A 389 9.93 36.25 -16.04
CA LYS A 389 8.48 36.32 -16.28
C LYS A 389 7.68 36.51 -14.99
N LYS A 390 8.06 35.84 -13.89
CA LYS A 390 7.41 36.00 -12.57
C LYS A 390 7.60 37.41 -12.02
N LEU A 391 8.84 37.91 -12.04
CA LEU A 391 9.17 39.24 -11.54
C LEU A 391 8.50 40.34 -12.39
N THR A 392 8.42 40.17 -13.71
CA THR A 392 7.68 41.07 -14.59
C THR A 392 6.18 41.04 -14.30
N ALA A 393 5.59 39.85 -14.07
CA ALA A 393 4.18 39.74 -13.68
C ALA A 393 3.91 40.47 -12.35
N SER A 394 4.83 40.34 -11.37
CA SER A 394 4.75 41.06 -10.10
C SER A 394 4.90 42.57 -10.24
N LEU A 395 5.67 43.07 -11.21
CA LEU A 395 5.75 44.51 -11.52
C LEU A 395 4.47 45.04 -12.17
N ASN A 396 3.77 44.19 -12.92
CA ASN A 396 2.58 44.55 -13.68
C ASN A 396 1.28 44.36 -12.90
N SER A 397 1.29 43.60 -11.80
CA SER A 397 0.16 43.45 -10.89
C SER A 397 0.00 44.69 -10.00
N THR A 398 -0.31 45.83 -10.60
CA THR A 398 -0.87 46.98 -9.87
C THR A 398 -2.39 46.79 -9.81
N HIS A 399 -2.96 46.81 -8.61
CA HIS A 399 -4.40 46.72 -8.38
C HIS A 399 -5.12 47.86 -9.12
N THR A 400 -5.74 47.55 -10.26
CA THR A 400 -6.76 48.40 -10.87
C THR A 400 -8.02 47.54 -10.98
N ILE A 401 -8.93 47.74 -10.04
CA ILE A 401 -10.28 47.17 -10.10
C ILE A 401 -11.03 48.01 -11.14
N THR A 402 -11.32 47.41 -12.29
CA THR A 402 -12.25 47.99 -13.28
C THR A 402 -13.40 47.01 -13.48
N PRO A 403 -14.67 47.43 -13.41
CA PRO A 403 -15.81 46.54 -13.56
C PRO A 403 -16.00 46.15 -15.03
N VAL A 404 -16.25 44.87 -15.27
CA VAL A 404 -16.51 44.31 -16.59
C VAL A 404 -18.02 44.31 -16.87
N THR A 405 -18.44 45.04 -17.90
CA THR A 405 -19.77 44.97 -18.51
C THR A 405 -19.79 43.82 -19.55
N PRO A 406 -20.84 43.00 -19.65
CA PRO A 406 -20.88 41.88 -20.58
C PRO A 406 -21.28 42.32 -22.00
N SER A 407 -20.51 41.91 -23.01
CA SER A 407 -20.91 41.94 -24.42
C SER A 407 -21.31 40.54 -24.92
N GLN A 408 -22.34 40.51 -25.77
CA GLN A 408 -22.97 39.32 -26.36
C GLN A 408 -22.05 38.50 -27.28
N PRO A 409 -22.40 37.21 -27.56
CA PRO A 409 -21.62 36.34 -28.42
C PRO A 409 -22.18 36.31 -29.85
N ASP A 410 -21.38 36.72 -30.82
CA ASP A 410 -21.52 36.30 -32.22
C ASP A 410 -20.23 35.59 -32.65
N ASN A 411 -20.43 34.33 -33.08
CA ASN A 411 -19.55 33.42 -33.82
C ASN A 411 -19.46 32.05 -33.14
N VAL A 412 -20.19 31.09 -33.70
CA VAL A 412 -20.02 29.66 -33.43
C VAL A 412 -18.63 29.25 -33.95
N PRO A 413 -17.67 28.88 -33.08
CA PRO A 413 -16.35 28.45 -33.53
C PRO A 413 -16.46 27.08 -34.20
N THR A 414 -15.87 26.95 -35.39
CA THR A 414 -15.51 25.65 -35.97
C THR A 414 -14.76 24.82 -34.92
N LEU A 415 -15.19 23.56 -34.72
CA LEU A 415 -14.60 22.64 -33.77
C LEU A 415 -13.07 22.62 -33.92
N PRO A 416 -12.30 22.80 -32.84
CA PRO A 416 -10.84 22.77 -32.92
C PRO A 416 -10.37 21.44 -33.49
N VAL A 417 -9.43 21.48 -34.43
CA VAL A 417 -8.79 20.28 -35.00
C VAL A 417 -8.19 19.46 -33.86
N ILE A 418 -8.78 18.30 -33.59
CA ILE A 418 -8.26 17.35 -32.60
C ILE A 418 -6.93 16.84 -33.14
N GLY A 419 -5.81 17.25 -32.54
CA GLY A 419 -4.48 16.78 -32.92
C GLY A 419 -4.34 15.27 -32.72
N ASN A 420 -3.42 14.63 -33.45
CA ASN A 420 -3.16 13.20 -33.30
C ASN A 420 -2.74 12.85 -31.87
N PRO A 421 -3.16 11.68 -31.32
CA PRO A 421 -2.73 11.22 -30.00
C PRO A 421 -1.20 11.06 -29.95
N SER A 422 -0.61 11.39 -28.82
CA SER A 422 0.80 11.13 -28.51
C SER A 422 1.08 9.62 -28.39
N ALA A 423 2.36 9.23 -28.39
CA ALA A 423 2.74 7.83 -28.20
C ALA A 423 2.29 7.28 -26.83
N GLN A 424 2.31 8.10 -25.78
CA GLN A 424 1.88 7.72 -24.44
C GLN A 424 0.35 7.57 -24.37
N GLU A 425 -0.41 8.49 -24.97
CA GLU A 425 -1.88 8.38 -25.08
C GLU A 425 -2.30 7.14 -25.88
N ARG A 426 -1.62 6.85 -27.00
CA ARG A 426 -1.84 5.58 -27.74
C ARG A 426 -1.57 4.36 -26.88
N ASN A 427 -0.54 4.39 -26.04
CA ASN A 427 -0.24 3.27 -25.15
C ASN A 427 -1.31 3.10 -24.05
N ILE A 428 -1.82 4.20 -23.50
CA ILE A 428 -2.97 4.16 -22.57
C ILE A 428 -4.21 3.58 -23.28
N ALA A 429 -4.52 4.04 -24.49
CA ALA A 429 -5.63 3.54 -25.30
C ALA A 429 -5.50 2.04 -25.59
N ASN A 430 -4.33 1.59 -26.03
CA ASN A 430 -4.08 0.18 -26.34
C ASN A 430 -4.20 -0.72 -25.12
N ARG A 431 -3.74 -0.28 -23.94
CA ARG A 431 -3.95 -1.02 -22.69
C ARG A 431 -5.43 -1.12 -22.34
N TYR A 432 -6.18 -0.04 -22.48
CA TYR A 432 -7.64 -0.05 -22.28
C TYR A 432 -8.37 -1.00 -23.23
N LEU A 433 -7.94 -1.08 -24.49
CA LEU A 433 -8.56 -1.98 -25.48
C LEU A 433 -8.20 -3.45 -25.30
N HIS A 434 -7.00 -3.76 -24.78
CA HIS A 434 -6.46 -5.12 -24.84
C HIS A 434 -6.27 -5.81 -23.49
N ASP A 435 -6.14 -5.05 -22.40
CA ASP A 435 -6.04 -5.61 -21.06
C ASP A 435 -7.42 -5.63 -20.39
N ARG A 436 -7.97 -6.84 -20.22
CA ARG A 436 -9.30 -7.06 -19.61
C ARG A 436 -9.38 -6.57 -18.16
N HIS A 437 -8.25 -6.33 -17.50
CA HIS A 437 -8.19 -5.81 -16.14
C HIS A 437 -7.97 -4.29 -16.09
N TYR A 438 -7.73 -3.64 -17.23
CA TYR A 438 -7.46 -2.21 -17.30
C TYR A 438 -8.76 -1.42 -17.39
N SER A 439 -9.28 -1.02 -16.22
CA SER A 439 -10.54 -0.28 -16.11
C SER A 439 -10.41 1.20 -16.51
N HIS A 440 -11.54 1.91 -16.63
CA HIS A 440 -11.56 3.37 -16.83
C HIS A 440 -10.75 4.11 -15.75
N GLU A 441 -10.78 3.64 -14.51
CA GLU A 441 -10.00 4.22 -13.41
C GLU A 441 -8.49 4.10 -13.64
N HIS A 442 -8.04 2.98 -14.23
CA HIS A 442 -6.64 2.80 -14.62
C HIS A 442 -6.24 3.81 -15.70
N VAL A 443 -7.10 4.01 -16.69
CA VAL A 443 -6.91 5.03 -17.73
C VAL A 443 -6.79 6.42 -17.13
N TYR A 444 -7.74 6.81 -16.28
CA TYR A 444 -7.73 8.14 -15.66
C TYR A 444 -6.51 8.34 -14.77
N ARG A 445 -6.11 7.34 -13.98
CA ARG A 445 -4.89 7.41 -13.17
C ARG A 445 -3.65 7.59 -14.05
N ASP A 446 -3.52 6.80 -15.11
CA ASP A 446 -2.35 6.88 -15.98
C ASP A 446 -2.36 8.18 -16.79
N LEU A 447 -3.53 8.71 -17.14
CA LEU A 447 -3.67 10.02 -17.78
C LEU A 447 -3.34 11.17 -16.82
N ILE A 448 -3.82 11.12 -15.57
CA ILE A 448 -3.43 12.08 -14.53
C ILE A 448 -1.91 12.05 -14.38
N ASN A 449 -1.31 10.86 -14.21
CA ASN A 449 0.14 10.71 -14.11
C ASN A 449 0.86 11.26 -15.34
N LEU A 450 0.36 10.96 -16.54
CA LEU A 450 0.91 11.44 -17.80
C LEU A 450 0.88 12.97 -17.86
N LEU A 451 -0.25 13.58 -17.56
CA LEU A 451 -0.41 15.03 -17.55
C LEU A 451 0.51 15.62 -16.48
N THR A 452 0.44 15.16 -15.23
CA THR A 452 1.32 15.61 -14.15
C THR A 452 2.81 15.50 -14.52
N GLN A 453 3.24 14.47 -15.25
CA GLN A 453 4.62 14.33 -15.75
C GLN A 453 4.92 15.29 -16.91
N GLN A 454 4.07 15.37 -17.93
CA GLN A 454 4.25 16.26 -19.08
C GLN A 454 4.22 17.74 -18.68
N THR A 455 3.51 18.04 -17.60
CA THR A 455 3.25 19.40 -17.13
C THR A 455 3.79 19.61 -15.73
N GLN A 456 4.84 18.88 -15.35
CA GLN A 456 5.49 19.00 -14.04
C GLN A 456 5.85 20.47 -13.70
N TYR A 457 5.95 21.33 -14.73
CA TYR A 457 6.15 22.78 -14.62
C TYR A 457 4.90 23.66 -14.78
N ARG A 458 3.80 23.19 -15.40
CA ARG A 458 2.57 23.98 -15.58
C ARG A 458 1.50 23.73 -14.52
N TYR A 459 1.41 22.51 -13.96
CA TYR A 459 0.31 22.14 -13.06
C TYR A 459 0.73 21.83 -11.62
N LEU A 460 1.95 21.34 -11.35
CA LEU A 460 2.34 21.02 -9.96
C LEU A 460 2.46 22.24 -9.04
N ALA A 461 2.64 23.45 -9.61
CA ALA A 461 2.52 24.68 -8.84
C ALA A 461 1.07 24.96 -8.38
N HIS A 462 0.07 24.34 -9.01
CA HIS A 462 -1.33 24.72 -8.88
C HIS A 462 -2.24 23.58 -8.40
N ALA A 463 -2.02 22.33 -8.83
CA ALA A 463 -2.89 21.19 -8.51
C ALA A 463 -2.09 19.94 -8.06
N LYS A 464 -2.37 19.47 -6.84
CA LYS A 464 -1.89 18.16 -6.34
C LYS A 464 -2.94 17.07 -6.59
N ASP A 465 -2.53 15.80 -6.63
CA ASP A 465 -3.48 14.68 -6.71
C ASP A 465 -4.37 14.61 -5.47
N THR A 466 -3.74 14.59 -4.30
CA THR A 466 -4.35 14.79 -2.98
C THR A 466 -3.63 15.93 -2.24
N LEU A 467 -4.36 16.87 -1.63
CA LEU A 467 -3.72 17.97 -0.87
C LEU A 467 -3.21 17.51 0.49
N PHE A 468 -4.04 16.79 1.24
CA PHE A 468 -3.76 16.33 2.59
C PHE A 468 -4.06 14.83 2.72
N ASP A 469 -3.02 14.00 2.88
CA ASP A 469 -3.16 12.56 3.19
C ASP A 469 -2.87 12.34 4.69
N ILE A 470 -3.95 12.25 5.48
CA ILE A 470 -3.94 12.19 6.93
C ILE A 470 -3.91 10.74 7.39
N THR A 471 -2.70 10.26 7.64
CA THR A 471 -2.39 8.94 8.22
C THR A 471 -2.16 9.00 9.73
N GLN A 472 -1.94 10.19 10.27
CA GLN A 472 -1.72 10.46 11.69
C GLN A 472 -2.39 11.77 12.08
N ALA A 473 -2.88 11.88 13.32
CA ALA A 473 -3.63 13.05 13.80
C ALA A 473 -2.85 14.37 13.75
N ASN A 474 -1.52 14.32 13.88
CA ASN A 474 -0.63 15.49 13.82
C ASN A 474 -0.39 16.02 12.39
N GLN A 475 -0.92 15.37 11.35
CA GLN A 475 -0.76 15.80 9.95
C GLN A 475 -1.84 16.80 9.52
N LEU A 476 -2.76 17.16 10.41
CA LEU A 476 -3.84 18.10 10.10
C LEU A 476 -3.29 19.51 9.85
N PRO A 477 -3.76 20.21 8.79
CA PRO A 477 -3.47 21.63 8.62
C PRO A 477 -4.05 22.44 9.79
N PRO A 478 -3.58 23.67 10.04
CA PRO A 478 -4.11 24.53 11.10
C PRO A 478 -5.64 24.63 11.03
N ARG A 479 -6.32 24.56 12.18
CA ARG A 479 -7.78 24.67 12.26
C ARG A 479 -8.27 26.00 11.70
N GLY A 480 -9.47 26.03 11.15
CA GLY A 480 -10.04 27.26 10.59
C GLY A 480 -9.45 27.71 9.25
N THR A 481 -8.59 26.90 8.62
CA THR A 481 -7.91 27.30 7.39
C THR A 481 -8.86 27.33 6.20
N THR A 482 -8.81 28.41 5.42
CA THR A 482 -9.39 28.45 4.07
C THR A 482 -8.41 27.82 3.09
N ILE A 483 -8.80 26.71 2.49
CA ILE A 483 -8.05 25.97 1.48
C ILE A 483 -8.53 26.44 0.11
N ASN A 484 -7.75 27.32 -0.51
CA ASN A 484 -8.03 27.86 -1.85
C ASN A 484 -7.01 27.34 -2.86
N MET A 485 -6.98 26.02 -3.05
CA MET A 485 -5.98 25.33 -3.87
C MET A 485 -6.64 24.31 -4.77
N ALA A 486 -6.10 24.13 -5.98
CA ALA A 486 -6.62 23.13 -6.89
C ALA A 486 -6.14 21.73 -6.48
N PHE A 487 -6.98 20.74 -6.72
CA PHE A 487 -6.66 19.33 -6.51
C PHE A 487 -7.39 18.45 -7.52
N VAL A 488 -6.74 17.38 -7.92
CA VAL A 488 -7.23 16.51 -8.99
C VAL A 488 -8.27 15.53 -8.45
N ARG A 489 -7.97 14.81 -7.36
CA ARG A 489 -8.88 13.84 -6.75
C ARG A 489 -9.44 14.34 -5.44
N ASP A 490 -8.60 14.43 -4.42
CA ASP A 490 -9.06 14.58 -3.04
C ASP A 490 -8.46 15.81 -2.36
N CYS A 491 -9.25 16.59 -1.63
CA CYS A 491 -8.67 17.62 -0.77
C CYS A 491 -8.10 16.95 0.50
N PHE A 492 -8.94 16.27 1.27
CA PHE A 492 -8.53 15.46 2.41
C PHE A 492 -8.73 13.97 2.13
N LYS A 493 -7.71 13.16 2.46
CA LYS A 493 -7.79 11.71 2.52
C LYS A 493 -7.46 11.28 3.93
N ILE A 494 -8.44 10.79 4.69
CA ILE A 494 -8.31 10.44 6.10
C ILE A 494 -8.24 8.92 6.24
N ARG A 495 -7.15 8.43 6.84
CA ARG A 495 -6.83 7.01 6.95
C ARG A 495 -6.68 6.49 8.38
N THR A 496 -6.94 7.35 9.36
CA THR A 496 -6.80 7.02 10.78
C THR A 496 -8.05 7.45 11.55
N SER A 497 -8.31 6.75 12.64
CA SER A 497 -9.34 7.06 13.64
C SER A 497 -8.96 8.30 14.46
N ASP A 498 -9.91 8.75 15.29
CA ASP A 498 -9.72 9.80 16.29
C ASP A 498 -9.33 11.16 15.69
N ILE A 499 -9.97 11.51 14.57
CA ILE A 499 -9.72 12.76 13.83
C ILE A 499 -10.84 13.76 14.07
N GLN A 500 -10.42 15.00 14.34
CA GLN A 500 -11.32 16.15 14.39
C GLN A 500 -10.92 17.16 13.31
N LEU A 501 -11.78 17.33 12.30
CA LEU A 501 -11.68 18.38 11.30
C LEU A 501 -12.68 19.49 11.64
N GLU A 502 -12.18 20.71 11.88
CA GLU A 502 -13.02 21.81 12.33
C GLU A 502 -12.69 23.14 11.65
N GLY A 503 -13.74 23.80 11.15
CA GLY A 503 -13.70 25.19 10.73
C GLY A 503 -13.11 25.43 9.34
N TYR A 504 -12.92 24.39 8.53
CA TYR A 504 -12.29 24.57 7.22
C TYR A 504 -13.26 25.13 6.17
N THR A 505 -12.73 25.95 5.27
CA THR A 505 -13.41 26.32 4.04
C THR A 505 -12.62 25.78 2.86
N ILE A 506 -13.18 24.84 2.10
CA ILE A 506 -12.56 24.24 0.91
C ILE A 506 -13.15 24.91 -0.32
N ASN A 507 -12.30 25.64 -1.06
CA ASN A 507 -12.65 26.23 -2.35
C ASN A 507 -11.87 25.49 -3.44
N ASP A 508 -12.58 24.64 -4.20
CA ASP A 508 -12.02 23.87 -5.30
C ASP A 508 -11.79 24.76 -6.52
N THR A 509 -10.52 25.10 -6.75
CA THR A 509 -10.11 25.99 -7.85
C THR A 509 -9.61 25.24 -9.08
N ILE A 510 -9.79 23.91 -9.18
CA ILE A 510 -9.24 23.13 -10.31
C ILE A 510 -9.77 23.63 -11.66
N PHE A 511 -11.02 24.09 -11.72
CA PHE A 511 -11.66 24.59 -12.94
C PHE A 511 -11.13 25.97 -13.37
N ASN A 512 -10.44 26.67 -12.48
CA ASN A 512 -9.73 27.91 -12.79
C ASN A 512 -8.32 27.65 -13.35
N THR A 513 -7.90 26.39 -13.42
CA THR A 513 -6.62 25.99 -13.99
C THR A 513 -6.80 25.46 -15.41
N PRO A 514 -5.74 25.41 -16.24
CA PRO A 514 -5.83 24.76 -17.54
C PRO A 514 -5.94 23.22 -17.49
N PHE A 515 -5.87 22.60 -16.30
CA PHE A 515 -5.83 21.15 -16.13
C PHE A 515 -7.07 20.44 -16.71
N PRO A 516 -8.33 20.82 -16.39
CA PRO A 516 -9.51 20.15 -16.94
C PRO A 516 -9.56 20.18 -18.46
N THR A 517 -9.26 21.35 -19.05
CA THR A 517 -9.23 21.52 -20.51
C THR A 517 -8.20 20.63 -21.19
N ASP A 518 -7.00 20.52 -20.62
CA ASP A 518 -5.95 19.65 -21.17
C ASP A 518 -6.24 18.17 -20.94
N PHE A 519 -6.88 17.84 -19.82
CA PHE A 519 -7.40 16.50 -19.54
C PHE A 519 -8.42 16.10 -20.60
N ASP A 520 -9.42 16.95 -20.86
CA ASP A 520 -10.51 16.69 -21.82
C ASP A 520 -9.98 16.52 -23.24
N LYS A 521 -9.06 17.38 -23.67
CA LYS A 521 -8.38 17.23 -24.97
C LYS A 521 -7.65 15.90 -25.10
N SER A 522 -7.04 15.42 -24.01
CA SER A 522 -6.32 14.14 -24.01
C SER A 522 -7.30 12.96 -24.03
N ILE A 523 -8.41 13.07 -23.31
CA ILE A 523 -9.52 12.12 -23.39
C ILE A 523 -10.07 12.06 -24.81
N ASP A 524 -10.31 13.19 -25.47
CA ASP A 524 -10.80 13.24 -26.84
C ASP A 524 -9.85 12.51 -27.80
N ARG A 525 -8.55 12.79 -27.70
CA ARG A 525 -7.51 12.10 -28.47
C ARG A 525 -7.46 10.61 -28.20
N ILE A 526 -7.57 10.17 -26.94
CA ILE A 526 -7.60 8.75 -26.59
C ILE A 526 -8.86 8.10 -27.16
N ASN A 527 -10.03 8.76 -27.04
CA ASN A 527 -11.29 8.27 -27.57
C ASN A 527 -11.23 8.07 -29.10
N THR A 528 -10.45 8.87 -29.86
CA THR A 528 -10.23 8.62 -31.30
C THR A 528 -9.53 7.28 -31.60
N VAL A 529 -8.73 6.76 -30.66
CA VAL A 529 -8.05 5.46 -30.79
C VAL A 529 -8.92 4.32 -30.30
N VAL A 530 -9.68 4.57 -29.22
CA VAL A 530 -10.54 3.57 -28.57
C VAL A 530 -11.74 3.19 -29.45
N GLY A 531 -12.19 4.09 -30.35
CA GLY A 531 -13.24 3.79 -31.32
C GLY A 531 -14.60 3.52 -30.66
N GLU A 532 -15.19 2.36 -30.91
CA GLU A 532 -16.53 1.99 -30.43
C GLU A 532 -16.60 1.57 -28.95
N ALA A 533 -15.46 1.45 -28.24
CA ALA A 533 -15.51 1.13 -26.81
C ALA A 533 -16.19 2.28 -26.03
N PRO A 534 -16.75 2.02 -24.83
CA PRO A 534 -17.39 3.05 -24.03
C PRO A 534 -16.46 4.26 -23.88
N PRO A 535 -16.93 5.48 -24.24
CA PRO A 535 -16.07 6.64 -24.27
C PRO A 535 -15.61 6.98 -22.86
N LEU A 536 -14.33 7.29 -22.75
CA LEU A 536 -13.78 7.84 -21.53
C LEU A 536 -14.41 9.20 -21.29
N LYS A 537 -14.66 9.51 -20.02
CA LYS A 537 -15.37 10.71 -19.59
C LYS A 537 -14.39 11.87 -19.43
N HIS A 538 -14.88 13.07 -19.75
CA HIS A 538 -14.22 14.34 -19.43
C HIS A 538 -14.05 14.53 -17.93
N PHE A 539 -13.18 15.46 -17.54
CA PHE A 539 -12.80 15.78 -16.17
C PHE A 539 -14.02 16.14 -15.32
N SER A 540 -14.94 16.93 -15.89
CA SER A 540 -16.22 17.31 -15.28
C SER A 540 -17.22 16.16 -15.10
N LEU A 541 -16.87 14.95 -15.51
CA LEU A 541 -17.69 13.74 -15.38
C LEU A 541 -16.91 12.60 -14.71
N LEU A 542 -15.68 12.85 -14.25
CA LEU A 542 -14.94 11.89 -13.47
C LEU A 542 -15.63 11.65 -12.14
N ALA A 543 -15.95 10.38 -11.89
CA ALA A 543 -16.27 9.93 -10.55
C ALA A 543 -15.02 10.04 -9.66
N HIS A 544 -15.20 10.20 -8.34
CA HIS A 544 -14.14 10.17 -7.32
C HIS A 544 -13.30 11.44 -7.20
N ARG A 545 -13.93 12.62 -7.33
CA ARG A 545 -13.37 13.86 -6.78
C ARG A 545 -14.05 14.16 -5.47
N ASP A 546 -13.32 14.10 -4.37
CA ASP A 546 -13.87 14.18 -3.02
C ASP A 546 -13.23 15.35 -2.25
N ALA A 547 -14.03 16.21 -1.61
CA ALA A 547 -13.47 17.21 -0.70
C ALA A 547 -12.91 16.48 0.54
N ILE A 548 -13.60 15.46 1.03
CA ILE A 548 -13.12 14.58 2.09
C ILE A 548 -13.37 13.12 1.70
N GLN A 549 -12.29 12.34 1.66
CA GLN A 549 -12.34 10.90 1.47
C GLN A 549 -11.93 10.18 2.76
N LEU A 550 -12.79 9.31 3.28
CA LEU A 550 -12.47 8.44 4.41
C LEU A 550 -12.09 7.04 3.88
N ILE A 551 -10.90 6.55 4.24
CA ILE A 551 -10.42 5.23 3.86
C ILE A 551 -9.91 4.51 5.11
N PRO A 552 -10.64 3.53 5.66
CA PRO A 552 -10.17 2.80 6.82
C PRO A 552 -8.93 1.99 6.45
N VAL A 553 -7.88 2.10 7.25
CA VAL A 553 -6.66 1.30 7.09
C VAL A 553 -6.42 0.55 8.39
N ASP A 554 -6.52 -0.78 8.33
CA ASP A 554 -6.08 -1.64 9.42
C ASP A 554 -4.61 -1.98 9.19
N THR A 555 -3.74 -1.55 10.10
CA THR A 555 -2.30 -1.83 10.09
C THR A 555 -1.98 -3.24 10.62
N ASN A 556 -2.92 -3.89 11.33
CA ASN A 556 -2.76 -5.23 11.89
C ASN A 556 -3.07 -6.33 10.87
N ILE A 557 -3.88 -6.02 9.84
CA ILE A 557 -3.97 -6.87 8.66
C ILE A 557 -2.69 -6.60 7.86
N ALA A 558 -1.68 -7.46 8.06
CA ALA A 558 -0.30 -7.32 7.57
C ALA A 558 -0.13 -7.28 6.03
N ARG A 559 -1.20 -7.01 5.27
CA ARG A 559 -1.21 -6.97 3.82
C ARG A 559 -1.79 -5.65 3.33
N HIS A 560 -1.13 -5.09 2.32
CA HIS A 560 -1.66 -3.98 1.54
C HIS A 560 -3.11 -4.28 1.12
N ASN A 561 -4.00 -3.30 1.27
CA ASN A 561 -5.42 -3.34 0.91
C ASN A 561 -6.43 -3.79 2.00
N SER A 562 -6.14 -3.58 3.28
CA SER A 562 -7.07 -3.88 4.37
C SER A 562 -8.41 -3.11 4.29
N GLN A 563 -8.46 -1.99 3.57
CA GLN A 563 -9.71 -1.27 3.32
C GLN A 563 -10.78 -2.17 2.66
N TYR A 564 -10.40 -3.05 1.73
CA TYR A 564 -11.35 -3.94 1.06
C TYR A 564 -11.82 -5.10 1.95
N ALA A 565 -11.22 -5.28 3.12
CA ALA A 565 -11.51 -6.36 4.05
C ALA A 565 -12.32 -5.87 5.27
N GLY A 566 -13.04 -4.75 5.18
CA GLY A 566 -13.89 -4.30 6.29
C GLY A 566 -13.09 -3.67 7.43
N ALA A 567 -11.93 -3.08 7.13
CA ALA A 567 -11.19 -2.28 8.11
C ALA A 567 -12.09 -1.21 8.73
N LYS A 568 -11.84 -0.88 9.99
CA LYS A 568 -12.67 0.04 10.77
C LYS A 568 -11.98 1.38 10.97
N LEU A 569 -12.71 2.47 10.81
CA LEU A 569 -12.29 3.83 11.11
C LEU A 569 -13.34 4.48 12.02
N SER A 570 -12.88 4.97 13.17
CA SER A 570 -13.77 5.33 14.29
C SER A 570 -13.50 6.73 14.83
N ASN A 571 -14.49 7.31 15.51
CA ASN A 571 -14.36 8.58 16.23
C ASN A 571 -13.90 9.73 15.34
N ILE A 572 -14.62 9.93 14.22
CA ILE A 572 -14.34 11.03 13.30
C ILE A 572 -15.37 12.11 13.53
N THR A 573 -14.91 13.31 13.85
CA THR A 573 -15.75 14.49 13.91
C THR A 573 -15.32 15.45 12.82
N ILE A 574 -16.23 15.78 11.91
CA ILE A 574 -16.06 16.83 10.91
C ILE A 574 -17.11 17.87 11.23
N ARG A 575 -16.68 19.11 11.50
CA ARG A 575 -17.60 20.17 11.88
C ARG A 575 -17.26 21.54 11.32
N ASN A 576 -18.28 22.38 11.19
CA ASN A 576 -18.13 23.77 10.74
C ASN A 576 -17.37 23.86 9.40
N LEU A 577 -17.74 23.00 8.45
CA LEU A 577 -17.07 22.88 7.16
C LEU A 577 -17.87 23.60 6.08
N ASN A 578 -17.20 24.32 5.20
CA ASN A 578 -17.78 24.90 4.00
C ASN A 578 -17.05 24.37 2.76
N ILE A 579 -17.76 23.72 1.83
CA ILE A 579 -17.20 23.15 0.60
C ILE A 579 -17.82 23.86 -0.59
N ASN A 580 -17.00 24.50 -1.42
CA ASN A 580 -17.40 25.19 -2.63
C ASN A 580 -16.66 24.63 -3.84
N SER A 581 -17.39 24.27 -4.90
CA SER A 581 -16.84 23.89 -6.19
C SER A 581 -17.82 24.26 -7.30
N GLU A 582 -17.29 24.76 -8.43
CA GLU A 582 -18.08 24.96 -9.65
C GLU A 582 -18.40 23.64 -10.36
N GLY A 583 -17.57 22.61 -10.15
CA GLY A 583 -17.73 21.29 -10.75
C GLY A 583 -18.41 20.26 -9.84
N PRO A 584 -18.47 19.00 -10.28
CA PRO A 584 -19.17 17.92 -9.57
C PRO A 584 -18.35 17.32 -8.42
N LEU A 585 -17.76 18.16 -7.58
CA LEU A 585 -17.01 17.70 -6.40
C LEU A 585 -17.96 17.04 -5.39
N GLN A 586 -17.71 15.79 -5.02
CA GLN A 586 -18.39 15.15 -3.90
C GLN A 586 -17.89 15.80 -2.61
N GLY A 587 -18.79 16.13 -1.69
CA GLY A 587 -18.38 16.77 -0.43
C GLY A 587 -17.70 15.78 0.50
N LEU A 588 -18.31 14.62 0.73
CA LEU A 588 -17.71 13.54 1.52
C LEU A 588 -17.98 12.19 0.90
N PHE A 589 -16.92 11.39 0.76
CA PHE A 589 -17.00 10.02 0.31
C PHE A 589 -16.29 9.09 1.29
N ALA A 590 -16.94 8.01 1.65
CA ALA A 590 -16.37 6.98 2.51
C ALA A 590 -16.70 5.62 1.87
N SER A 591 -15.66 4.95 1.37
CA SER A 591 -15.80 3.69 0.65
C SER A 591 -15.05 2.58 1.34
N ASP A 592 -15.51 1.34 1.08
CA ASP A 592 -14.87 0.07 1.47
C ASP A 592 -14.34 0.06 2.89
N GLY A 593 -15.20 -0.35 3.81
CA GLY A 593 -14.88 -0.56 5.21
C GLY A 593 -15.99 -0.07 6.13
N CYS A 594 -15.67 -0.09 7.42
CA CYS A 594 -16.62 0.12 8.50
C CYS A 594 -16.34 1.46 9.17
N PHE A 595 -17.38 2.27 9.35
CA PHE A 595 -17.26 3.61 9.90
C PHE A 595 -18.12 3.74 11.16
N GLU A 596 -17.48 3.89 12.32
CA GLU A 596 -18.16 3.94 13.61
C GLU A 596 -17.99 5.32 14.25
N ASN A 597 -19.04 5.80 14.91
CA ASN A 597 -19.00 7.05 15.65
C ASN A 597 -18.54 8.23 14.76
N ILE A 598 -19.16 8.35 13.57
CA ILE A 598 -18.89 9.43 12.62
C ILE A 598 -19.87 10.58 12.86
N HIS A 599 -19.35 11.75 13.16
CA HIS A 599 -20.13 12.96 13.40
C HIS A 599 -19.85 13.98 12.30
N LEU A 600 -20.87 14.28 11.50
CA LEU A 600 -20.83 15.36 10.51
C LEU A 600 -21.73 16.49 11.00
N GLU A 601 -21.17 17.63 11.37
CA GLU A 601 -21.89 18.69 12.07
C GLU A 601 -21.72 20.05 11.41
N ASN A 602 -22.82 20.76 11.13
CA ASN A 602 -22.77 22.10 10.54
C ASN A 602 -21.92 22.16 9.25
N ILE A 603 -22.17 21.18 8.36
CA ILE A 603 -21.48 21.05 7.08
C ILE A 603 -22.31 21.71 5.99
N HIS A 604 -21.68 22.60 5.24
CA HIS A 604 -22.24 23.30 4.09
C HIS A 604 -21.55 22.82 2.81
N ILE A 605 -22.33 22.37 1.83
CA ILE A 605 -21.82 21.86 0.55
C ILE A 605 -22.50 22.61 -0.61
N GLN A 606 -21.69 23.29 -1.39
CA GLN A 606 -22.07 24.02 -2.59
C GLN A 606 -21.23 23.50 -3.77
N THR A 607 -21.69 22.41 -4.38
CA THR A 607 -21.06 21.78 -5.54
C THR A 607 -22.10 21.38 -6.59
N ALA A 608 -21.66 21.04 -7.80
CA ALA A 608 -22.54 20.50 -8.85
C ALA A 608 -22.70 18.97 -8.79
N SER A 609 -22.24 18.32 -7.71
CA SER A 609 -22.25 16.86 -7.62
C SER A 609 -23.65 16.32 -7.32
N GLN A 610 -24.05 15.27 -8.02
CA GLN A 610 -25.26 14.49 -7.71
C GLN A 610 -25.08 13.59 -6.48
N HIS A 611 -23.84 13.37 -6.04
CA HIS A 611 -23.48 12.49 -4.93
C HIS A 611 -22.66 13.28 -3.91
N GLN A 612 -23.32 14.24 -3.24
CA GLN A 612 -22.66 15.15 -2.31
C GLN A 612 -22.08 14.43 -1.08
N ILE A 613 -22.84 13.52 -0.46
CA ILE A 613 -22.32 12.65 0.59
C ILE A 613 -22.71 11.20 0.29
N ALA A 614 -21.72 10.31 0.31
CA ALA A 614 -21.97 8.86 0.27
C ALA A 614 -21.04 8.12 1.24
N ILE A 615 -21.64 7.32 2.13
CA ILE A 615 -20.93 6.55 3.16
C ILE A 615 -21.37 5.10 3.05
N LEU A 616 -20.45 4.24 2.62
CA LEU A 616 -20.63 2.78 2.59
C LEU A 616 -20.20 2.21 3.94
N GLY A 617 -21.03 1.41 4.58
CA GLY A 617 -20.66 0.76 5.85
C GLY A 617 -20.64 1.69 7.07
N MET A 618 -21.49 2.72 7.09
CA MET A 618 -21.72 3.52 8.30
C MET A 618 -22.41 2.66 9.36
N LEU A 619 -21.67 2.33 10.43
CA LEU A 619 -22.18 1.57 11.57
C LEU A 619 -22.97 2.49 12.50
N SER A 620 -22.41 3.64 12.89
CA SER A 620 -23.06 4.58 13.82
C SER A 620 -22.56 6.01 13.61
N GLY A 621 -23.36 6.99 14.07
CA GLY A 621 -22.97 8.38 14.02
C GLY A 621 -24.13 9.38 14.01
N THR A 622 -23.77 10.65 13.82
CA THR A 622 -24.71 11.77 13.76
C THR A 622 -24.46 12.59 12.49
N LEU A 623 -25.53 12.99 11.82
CA LEU A 623 -25.54 13.83 10.64
C LEU A 623 -26.36 15.10 10.95
N SER A 624 -25.68 16.24 11.06
CA SER A 624 -26.27 17.57 11.19
C SER A 624 -25.73 18.43 10.06
N LEU A 625 -26.53 18.58 9.01
CA LEU A 625 -26.11 19.14 7.72
C LEU A 625 -27.01 20.30 7.32
N SER A 626 -26.42 21.40 6.86
CA SER A 626 -27.14 22.61 6.45
C SER A 626 -26.73 23.01 5.03
N SER A 627 -27.72 23.22 4.17
CA SER A 627 -27.50 23.78 2.83
C SER A 627 -27.80 25.27 2.83
N THR A 628 -26.93 26.08 2.23
CA THR A 628 -27.22 27.49 1.90
C THR A 628 -27.93 27.64 0.55
N ARG A 629 -27.98 26.57 -0.27
CA ARG A 629 -28.71 26.57 -1.54
C ARG A 629 -30.17 26.17 -1.30
N VAL A 630 -31.03 26.54 -2.25
CA VAL A 630 -32.44 26.11 -2.30
C VAL A 630 -32.55 24.57 -2.33
N GLN A 631 -31.54 23.88 -2.86
CA GLN A 631 -31.53 22.42 -2.94
C GLN A 631 -30.95 21.78 -1.67
N PRO A 632 -31.62 20.75 -1.12
CA PRO A 632 -31.15 20.03 0.06
C PRO A 632 -29.87 19.25 -0.23
N ILE A 633 -29.10 18.96 0.83
CA ILE A 633 -27.93 18.08 0.70
C ILE A 633 -28.39 16.63 0.58
N HIS A 634 -27.92 15.89 -0.42
CA HIS A 634 -28.22 14.48 -0.57
C HIS A 634 -27.15 13.61 0.10
N VAL A 635 -27.59 12.78 1.05
CA VAL A 635 -26.76 11.80 1.77
C VAL A 635 -27.22 10.40 1.40
N ASN A 636 -26.30 9.56 0.94
CA ASN A 636 -26.56 8.15 0.70
C ASN A 636 -25.78 7.29 1.70
N LEU A 637 -26.50 6.64 2.61
CA LEU A 637 -25.92 5.61 3.45
C LEU A 637 -26.10 4.27 2.73
N LEU A 638 -25.02 3.54 2.53
CA LEU A 638 -24.98 2.34 1.71
C LEU A 638 -24.44 1.16 2.54
N PRO A 639 -24.80 -0.09 2.19
CA PRO A 639 -24.27 -1.26 2.88
C PRO A 639 -22.74 -1.26 2.85
N LEU A 640 -22.16 -1.93 3.84
CA LEU A 640 -20.73 -2.20 3.92
C LEU A 640 -20.36 -2.96 2.65
N ARG A 641 -19.36 -2.46 1.93
CA ARG A 641 -18.82 -3.14 0.76
C ARG A 641 -17.44 -3.71 1.07
N LEU A 642 -17.26 -4.97 0.72
CA LEU A 642 -16.01 -5.73 0.79
C LEU A 642 -15.52 -6.06 -0.63
N GLY A 643 -14.22 -6.29 -0.76
CA GLY A 643 -13.57 -6.75 -1.97
C GLY A 643 -13.50 -5.72 -3.11
N GLY A 644 -13.86 -4.45 -2.86
CA GLY A 644 -13.84 -3.38 -3.83
C GLY A 644 -14.61 -3.75 -5.11
N GLY A 645 -13.89 -4.09 -6.18
CA GLY A 645 -14.45 -4.52 -7.46
C GLY A 645 -15.23 -5.84 -7.45
N ARG A 646 -15.11 -6.67 -6.40
CA ARG A 646 -15.95 -7.86 -6.20
C ARG A 646 -17.37 -7.50 -5.76
N ASN A 647 -17.60 -6.28 -5.28
CA ASN A 647 -18.91 -5.77 -4.85
C ASN A 647 -19.66 -6.76 -3.93
N ILE A 648 -19.00 -7.16 -2.84
CA ILE A 648 -19.63 -7.96 -1.79
C ILE A 648 -20.26 -6.98 -0.80
N TYR A 649 -21.57 -7.08 -0.57
CA TYR A 649 -22.32 -6.19 0.30
C TYR A 649 -22.85 -6.92 1.53
N ILE A 650 -22.69 -6.30 2.70
CA ILE A 650 -23.20 -6.81 3.97
C ILE A 650 -24.42 -5.98 4.34
N ASN A 651 -25.59 -6.63 4.40
CA ASN A 651 -26.87 -5.97 4.70
C ASN A 651 -27.28 -6.13 6.16
N SER A 652 -26.79 -7.17 6.84
CA SER A 652 -26.93 -7.30 8.29
C SER A 652 -25.77 -8.09 8.86
N PHE A 653 -25.50 -7.85 10.13
CA PHE A 653 -24.47 -8.56 10.89
C PHE A 653 -25.13 -9.60 11.81
N SER A 654 -24.36 -10.61 12.20
CA SER A 654 -24.82 -11.58 13.20
C SER A 654 -24.99 -10.92 14.57
N GLU A 655 -25.84 -11.48 15.43
CA GLU A 655 -26.08 -10.94 16.78
C GLU A 655 -24.80 -10.88 17.61
N ASP A 656 -23.93 -11.88 17.46
CA ASP A 656 -22.64 -11.98 18.16
C ASP A 656 -21.53 -11.11 17.55
N SER A 657 -21.80 -10.42 16.44
CA SER A 657 -20.80 -9.57 15.79
C SER A 657 -20.65 -8.24 16.53
N LEU A 658 -19.40 -7.80 16.70
CA LEU A 658 -19.07 -6.47 17.25
C LEU A 658 -19.43 -5.33 16.28
N TYR A 659 -19.80 -5.66 15.06
CA TYR A 659 -20.26 -4.75 14.02
C TYR A 659 -21.76 -4.82 13.94
N GLN A 660 -22.43 -3.68 14.01
CA GLN A 660 -23.87 -3.56 13.83
C GLN A 660 -24.22 -2.25 13.13
N TYR A 661 -25.28 -2.27 12.31
CA TYR A 661 -25.88 -1.03 11.83
C TYR A 661 -26.72 -0.42 12.94
N GLY A 662 -26.13 0.53 13.64
CA GLY A 662 -26.80 1.39 14.60
C GLY A 662 -27.65 2.47 13.92
N GLN A 663 -28.45 3.12 14.76
CA GLN A 663 -29.20 4.31 14.39
C GLN A 663 -28.23 5.42 13.96
N VAL A 664 -28.55 6.08 12.85
CA VAL A 664 -27.85 7.29 12.40
C VAL A 664 -28.78 8.46 12.68
N ASN A 665 -28.36 9.34 13.58
CA ASN A 665 -29.17 10.47 13.99
C ASN A 665 -29.05 11.59 12.96
N SER A 666 -30.12 11.87 12.23
CA SER A 666 -30.24 13.06 11.41
C SER A 666 -30.75 14.21 12.28
N GLY A 667 -29.88 15.08 12.77
CA GLY A 667 -30.30 16.24 13.59
C GLY A 667 -31.21 17.21 12.82
N ASN A 668 -31.24 18.49 13.21
CA ASN A 668 -31.92 19.54 12.44
C ASN A 668 -31.19 19.77 11.10
N SER A 669 -31.35 18.85 10.15
CA SER A 669 -30.66 18.87 8.87
C SER A 669 -31.60 19.22 7.73
N ASN A 670 -31.21 20.18 6.89
CA ASN A 670 -31.85 20.43 5.58
C ASN A 670 -31.30 19.44 4.52
N ALA A 671 -31.18 18.16 4.90
CA ALA A 671 -30.60 17.11 4.08
C ALA A 671 -31.62 16.00 3.82
N ILE A 672 -31.59 15.45 2.61
CA ILE A 672 -32.30 14.23 2.26
C ILE A 672 -31.35 13.06 2.53
N ILE A 673 -31.66 12.27 3.55
CA ILE A 673 -30.88 11.09 3.93
C ILE A 673 -31.57 9.85 3.38
N ASN A 674 -30.94 9.22 2.40
CA ASN A 674 -31.35 7.93 1.87
C ASN A 674 -30.57 6.83 2.60
N ASP A 675 -31.18 6.26 3.64
CA ASP A 675 -30.60 5.11 4.33
C ASP A 675 -30.90 3.81 3.58
N ASN A 676 -29.95 3.41 2.74
CA ASN A 676 -30.03 2.22 1.93
C ASN A 676 -29.15 1.10 2.49
N ARG A 677 -28.66 1.18 3.73
CA ARG A 677 -27.76 0.18 4.33
C ARG A 677 -28.33 -1.23 4.34
N LEU A 678 -29.65 -1.36 4.36
CA LEU A 678 -30.36 -2.64 4.34
C LEU A 678 -30.91 -3.03 2.95
N GLN A 679 -30.80 -2.16 1.94
CA GLN A 679 -31.42 -2.35 0.63
C GLN A 679 -30.51 -3.08 -0.37
N MET A 680 -31.14 -3.70 -1.38
CA MET A 680 -30.45 -4.39 -2.48
C MET A 680 -30.66 -3.63 -3.79
N ASN A 681 -29.76 -2.73 -4.13
CA ASN A 681 -29.95 -1.82 -5.28
C ASN A 681 -28.74 -1.77 -6.22
N LYS A 682 -27.76 -2.66 -6.06
CA LYS A 682 -26.55 -2.72 -6.87
C LYS A 682 -26.28 -4.15 -7.33
N ARG A 683 -25.42 -4.29 -8.34
CA ARG A 683 -24.92 -5.59 -8.78
C ARG A 683 -23.85 -6.07 -7.81
N GLY A 684 -23.94 -7.31 -7.36
CA GLY A 684 -23.03 -7.85 -6.34
C GLY A 684 -23.59 -9.04 -5.57
N LYS A 685 -22.75 -9.56 -4.67
CA LYS A 685 -23.13 -10.62 -3.71
C LYS A 685 -23.57 -9.96 -2.41
N TYR A 686 -24.69 -10.41 -1.87
CA TYR A 686 -25.28 -9.84 -0.67
C TYR A 686 -25.37 -10.88 0.44
N TYR A 687 -24.88 -10.50 1.62
CA TYR A 687 -24.88 -11.35 2.80
C TYR A 687 -25.72 -10.71 3.92
N GLN A 688 -26.36 -11.58 4.70
CA GLN A 688 -27.09 -11.25 5.92
C GLN A 688 -26.57 -12.14 7.05
N ASP A 689 -26.83 -11.73 8.29
CA ASP A 689 -26.39 -12.46 9.49
C ASP A 689 -24.88 -12.72 9.43
N PHE A 690 -24.13 -11.70 8.98
CA PHE A 690 -22.72 -11.82 8.66
C PHE A 690 -21.85 -11.64 9.91
N SER A 691 -21.03 -12.63 10.24
CA SER A 691 -20.06 -12.52 11.34
C SER A 691 -18.74 -11.94 10.84
N MET A 692 -18.43 -10.70 11.24
CA MET A 692 -17.15 -10.07 10.90
C MET A 692 -15.96 -10.81 11.55
N GLU A 693 -16.18 -11.41 12.72
CA GLU A 693 -15.20 -12.19 13.47
C GLU A 693 -14.80 -13.45 12.69
N ASP A 694 -15.79 -14.21 12.21
CA ASP A 694 -15.56 -15.41 11.38
C ASP A 694 -14.94 -15.04 10.03
N PHE A 695 -15.34 -13.89 9.47
CA PHE A 695 -14.72 -13.35 8.26
C PHE A 695 -13.22 -13.10 8.48
N PHE A 696 -12.85 -12.36 9.52
CA PHE A 696 -11.44 -12.10 9.81
C PHE A 696 -10.67 -13.37 10.19
N ALA A 697 -11.28 -14.30 10.92
CA ALA A 697 -10.67 -15.59 11.23
C ALA A 697 -10.41 -16.41 9.97
N SER A 698 -11.33 -16.42 9.02
CA SER A 698 -11.20 -17.11 7.74
C SER A 698 -10.19 -16.42 6.82
N LEU A 699 -10.19 -15.09 6.77
CA LEU A 699 -9.21 -14.31 6.02
C LEU A 699 -7.77 -14.52 6.53
N ARG A 700 -7.58 -14.62 7.86
CA ARG A 700 -6.27 -14.95 8.45
C ARG A 700 -5.78 -16.36 8.12
N ARG A 701 -6.71 -17.31 7.91
CA ARG A 701 -6.40 -18.70 7.52
C ARG A 701 -6.19 -18.85 6.00
N ALA A 702 -6.63 -17.88 5.20
CA ALA A 702 -6.51 -17.94 3.75
C ALA A 702 -5.03 -17.94 3.31
N ASP A 703 -4.73 -18.73 2.27
CA ASP A 703 -3.38 -18.89 1.75
C ASP A 703 -2.80 -17.52 1.35
N PRO A 704 -1.67 -17.07 1.94
CA PRO A 704 -1.03 -15.81 1.58
C PRO A 704 -0.68 -15.66 0.12
N ASN A 705 -0.54 -16.75 -0.63
CA ASN A 705 -0.21 -16.73 -2.04
C ASN A 705 -1.42 -16.53 -2.98
N THR A 706 -2.64 -16.59 -2.45
CA THR A 706 -3.87 -16.34 -3.22
C THR A 706 -4.07 -14.83 -3.42
N HIS A 707 -4.73 -14.40 -4.49
CA HIS A 707 -5.03 -12.98 -4.68
C HIS A 707 -5.97 -12.48 -3.57
N ILE A 708 -5.71 -11.30 -2.99
CA ILE A 708 -6.44 -10.81 -1.80
C ILE A 708 -7.96 -10.74 -2.00
N LEU A 709 -8.42 -10.38 -3.21
CA LEU A 709 -9.85 -10.32 -3.50
C LEU A 709 -10.51 -11.70 -3.49
N ASP A 710 -9.79 -12.74 -3.89
CA ASP A 710 -10.31 -14.12 -3.86
C ASP A 710 -10.33 -14.65 -2.42
N GLN A 711 -9.37 -14.21 -1.59
CA GLN A 711 -9.39 -14.52 -0.16
C GLN A 711 -10.55 -13.83 0.56
N ILE A 712 -10.84 -12.57 0.23
CA ILE A 712 -11.99 -11.83 0.77
C ILE A 712 -13.29 -12.52 0.35
N GLU A 713 -13.41 -12.90 -0.92
CA GLU A 713 -14.59 -13.60 -1.42
C GLU A 713 -14.79 -14.95 -0.70
N PHE A 714 -13.75 -15.76 -0.59
CA PHE A 714 -13.79 -17.03 0.15
C PHE A 714 -14.13 -16.83 1.65
N ALA A 715 -13.51 -15.84 2.29
CA ALA A 715 -13.78 -15.55 3.70
C ALA A 715 -15.22 -15.07 3.91
N ALA A 716 -15.75 -14.26 2.98
CA ALA A 716 -17.14 -13.80 3.04
C ALA A 716 -18.14 -14.95 2.86
N GLU A 717 -17.87 -15.89 1.96
CA GLU A 717 -18.68 -17.10 1.78
C GLU A 717 -18.68 -17.99 3.02
N THR A 718 -17.61 -17.96 3.82
CA THR A 718 -17.53 -18.72 5.08
C THR A 718 -18.27 -18.02 6.23
N ALA A 719 -18.25 -16.68 6.24
CA ALA A 719 -18.64 -15.87 7.38
C ALA A 719 -20.10 -15.40 7.38
N GLY A 720 -20.80 -15.58 6.27
CA GLY A 720 -22.20 -15.21 6.17
C GLY A 720 -22.99 -16.17 5.32
N ARG A 721 -24.31 -16.10 5.47
CA ARG A 721 -25.23 -16.80 4.58
C ARG A 721 -25.43 -15.93 3.35
N LEU A 722 -25.04 -16.44 2.18
CA LEU A 722 -25.34 -15.77 0.92
C LEU A 722 -26.86 -15.63 0.82
N PHE A 723 -27.34 -14.40 0.92
CA PHE A 723 -28.77 -14.11 0.85
C PHE A 723 -29.22 -14.02 -0.61
N LYS A 724 -28.43 -13.33 -1.45
CA LYS A 724 -28.74 -13.14 -2.87
C LYS A 724 -27.51 -12.75 -3.69
N GLU A 725 -27.51 -13.10 -4.96
CA GLU A 725 -26.59 -12.60 -5.99
C GLU A 725 -27.42 -11.91 -7.08
N ILE A 726 -27.06 -10.67 -7.44
CA ILE A 726 -27.71 -9.83 -8.48
C ILE A 726 -26.67 -9.48 -9.53
#